data_AF-A0A9W8VD40-F1
#
_entry.id   AF-A0A9W8VD40-F1
#
_cell.length_a   1.000
_cell.length_b   1.000
_cell.length_c   1.000
_cell.angle_alpha   90.00
_cell.angle_beta   90.00
_cell.angle_gamma   90.00
#
_symmetry.space_group_name_H-M   'P 1'
#
loop_
_entity.id
_entity.type
_entity.pdbx_description
1 polymer ?
#
loop_
_entity_poly.entity_id
_entity_poly.type
_entity_poly.pdbx_seq_one_letter_code
_entity_poly.pdbx_strand_id
1 'polypeptide(L)'
;MPKNTSSFLGIEGCHVFVTGGSGGVGAAATKEFLLNGCKVTTFDRKSLDVGALDVYDEQASRLHQVLGDLRDESSIAQSFETAVDRFGPPQILIANAGITDESSHPPIWEIDVEKWDNVNTVNVRGTFLTIKHFLTKVRDSQKSSGRELDNVSIVVTGSETGVFGQEGHVEYACGKAGLQYGLVKSVKNEIVRLNSRARINAVAPGWINTPLIGDRLDDPKERWAEAEATVALRKIAESTDVARCMAFLASHRVAGHITGQCISVDGGQEGRLLWREAKGQTQTLQPTPSIPPQIALTSKYAKPRRLRICLSVDFDAVSGLLGTGHSPENNLADYSSGIFGGNVGIDRLLKVFQKHGISKHITWFIPGHSMETFPTQTRAIVDSGAEIGLHGYCHESAYSMTEEQERDVLLKSMELAEKLCNGKKAVGYRAPLYEIKESTVNLLQKHGFLYDSSLNSHDCLPYFLPKPFEGIRPTVPDYKQPASTWMKPLIMQDQLEVGSQVTNGSLVEIPTSWYTEDATPMCFYPHLPNTQGYVSVEVMEKMWLDRFEWIWENESWLSEGPSAGFGSVFPLILHPECAGRSHIIGMIDKFVSKLKAKAGQAANGEITFETMESISRSWKPKDEANAQGGDESYMLAILDDSQKSVEKAQLKVDPKLKALPDSKPLLWIHILERVSRPQSSPVTLSEESASGFNAQVSTGLWSVGAADISNLDVEMTMDCMLVDIERPWLQAGLFSDLELDVAQGFGLSPGPEKFQNDIAANKPVDEKYNQFCSYPSTFVVASSVGLEFTGDTSHLESKLEASRTEINVKIGYRPIFTSGSRSQSKNSAKTSAEAIATGMRKSMQAPQIIAWVSELLPERPMAGPLLEQPKLVPEAKAGSVLDGCFAWKDLLCKLEYA
;
A
#
# COMPACT_ATOMS: atom_id res chain seq x y z
N MET A 1 -49.93 -9.14 29.36
CA MET A 1 -48.62 -9.00 28.69
C MET A 1 -48.06 -10.40 28.46
N PRO A 2 -47.68 -10.78 27.24
CA PRO A 2 -47.17 -12.12 27.00
C PRO A 2 -45.80 -12.29 27.67
N LYS A 3 -45.72 -13.23 28.62
CA LYS A 3 -44.49 -13.73 29.24
C LYS A 3 -43.81 -14.70 28.28
N ASN A 4 -43.01 -14.22 27.32
CA ASN A 4 -41.93 -14.96 26.66
C ASN A 4 -41.33 -14.11 25.54
N THR A 5 -40.37 -13.26 25.87
CA THR A 5 -39.41 -12.76 24.89
C THR A 5 -38.04 -13.15 25.42
N SER A 6 -37.51 -14.28 24.96
CA SER A 6 -36.13 -14.69 25.23
C SER A 6 -35.16 -13.63 24.69
N SER A 7 -34.10 -13.33 25.44
CA SER A 7 -33.06 -12.38 25.04
C SER A 7 -32.44 -12.75 23.70
N PHE A 8 -31.77 -11.77 23.08
CA PHE A 8 -31.04 -11.97 21.83
C PHE A 8 -30.10 -13.19 21.88
N LEU A 9 -29.37 -13.38 22.99
CA LEU A 9 -28.47 -14.51 23.14
C LEU A 9 -29.19 -15.81 23.51
N GLY A 10 -30.34 -15.76 24.19
CA GLY A 10 -31.09 -16.97 24.54
C GLY A 10 -30.30 -17.96 25.41
N ILE A 11 -29.47 -17.43 26.33
CA ILE A 11 -28.61 -18.21 27.25
C ILE A 11 -29.06 -18.08 28.71
N GLU A 12 -30.19 -17.42 28.98
CA GLU A 12 -30.71 -17.23 30.32
C GLU A 12 -30.95 -18.58 31.01
N GLY A 13 -30.52 -18.68 32.27
CA GLY A 13 -30.64 -19.90 33.06
C GLY A 13 -29.64 -21.00 32.72
N CYS A 14 -28.84 -20.87 31.65
CA CYS A 14 -27.71 -21.76 31.40
C CYS A 14 -26.70 -21.69 32.55
N HIS A 15 -26.08 -22.82 32.86
CA HIS A 15 -24.97 -22.92 33.79
C HIS A 15 -23.65 -22.80 33.03
N VAL A 16 -22.87 -21.78 33.39
CA VAL A 16 -21.58 -21.43 32.81
C VAL A 16 -20.48 -21.76 33.81
N PHE A 17 -19.46 -22.48 33.38
CA PHE A 17 -18.25 -22.73 34.16
C PHE A 17 -17.10 -21.88 33.61
N VAL A 18 -16.47 -21.05 34.43
CA VAL A 18 -15.42 -20.11 34.02
C VAL A 18 -14.13 -20.42 34.78
N THR A 19 -13.06 -20.79 34.07
CA THR A 19 -11.73 -20.91 34.69
C THR A 19 -10.99 -19.58 34.69
N GLY A 20 -10.18 -19.33 35.72
CA GLY A 20 -9.45 -18.07 35.86
C GLY A 20 -10.39 -16.91 36.20
N GLY A 21 -11.46 -17.21 36.95
CA GLY A 21 -12.54 -16.26 37.23
C GLY A 21 -12.11 -15.04 38.05
N SER A 22 -10.97 -15.09 38.74
CA SER A 22 -10.41 -13.95 39.49
C SER A 22 -9.50 -13.05 38.64
N GLY A 23 -9.13 -13.48 37.43
CA GLY A 23 -8.35 -12.68 36.48
C GLY A 23 -9.21 -11.67 35.71
N GLY A 24 -8.58 -10.68 35.06
CA GLY A 24 -9.30 -9.58 34.39
C GLY A 24 -10.38 -10.01 33.39
N VAL A 25 -10.02 -10.85 32.41
CA VAL A 25 -10.97 -11.38 31.42
C VAL A 25 -11.99 -12.33 32.07
N GLY A 26 -11.58 -13.15 33.04
CA GLY A 26 -12.47 -14.10 33.71
C GLY A 26 -13.54 -13.42 34.58
N ALA A 27 -13.17 -12.34 35.27
CA ALA A 27 -14.10 -11.51 36.03
C ALA A 27 -15.09 -10.79 35.10
N ALA A 28 -14.61 -10.24 33.98
CA ALA A 28 -15.47 -9.61 32.97
C ALA A 28 -16.44 -10.63 32.32
N ALA A 29 -15.96 -11.84 31.99
CA ALA A 29 -16.82 -12.92 31.50
C ALA A 29 -17.87 -13.31 32.55
N THR A 30 -17.46 -13.44 33.81
CA THR A 30 -18.38 -13.74 34.93
C THR A 30 -19.48 -12.68 35.03
N LYS A 31 -19.12 -11.39 35.00
CA LYS A 31 -20.07 -10.27 34.98
C LYS A 31 -21.02 -10.39 33.79
N GLU A 32 -20.50 -10.55 32.58
CA GLU A 32 -21.30 -10.60 31.34
C GLU A 32 -22.31 -11.76 31.37
N PHE A 33 -21.92 -12.96 31.78
CA PHE A 33 -22.84 -14.10 31.87
C PHE A 33 -23.90 -13.92 32.97
N LEU A 34 -23.56 -13.32 34.12
CA LEU A 34 -24.53 -13.01 35.18
C LEU A 34 -25.57 -11.96 34.73
N LEU A 35 -25.14 -10.94 33.96
CA LEU A 35 -26.01 -9.93 33.36
C LEU A 35 -26.96 -10.55 32.33
N ASN A 36 -26.49 -11.55 31.58
CA ASN A 36 -27.32 -12.35 30.66
C ASN A 36 -28.16 -13.43 31.37
N GLY A 37 -28.33 -13.36 32.69
CA GLY A 37 -29.22 -14.25 33.45
C GLY A 37 -28.73 -15.67 33.61
N CYS A 38 -27.44 -15.95 33.37
CA CYS A 38 -26.85 -17.27 33.58
C CYS A 38 -26.60 -17.54 35.06
N LYS A 39 -26.41 -18.82 35.38
CA LYS A 39 -25.78 -19.28 36.63
C LYS A 39 -24.31 -19.47 36.35
N VAL A 40 -23.42 -18.92 37.16
CA VAL A 40 -21.98 -18.94 36.88
C VAL A 40 -21.24 -19.62 38.03
N THR A 41 -20.46 -20.64 37.70
CA THR A 41 -19.45 -21.19 38.60
C THR A 41 -18.07 -20.73 38.16
N THR A 42 -17.32 -20.07 39.04
CA THR A 42 -15.93 -19.69 38.79
C THR A 42 -14.97 -20.67 39.44
N PHE A 43 -13.86 -20.96 38.76
CA PHE A 43 -12.78 -21.81 39.26
C PHE A 43 -11.43 -21.09 39.15
N ASP A 44 -10.79 -20.86 40.29
CA ASP A 44 -9.49 -20.17 40.35
C ASP A 44 -8.78 -20.47 41.68
N ARG A 45 -7.50 -20.14 41.79
CA ARG A 45 -6.72 -20.27 43.03
C ARG A 45 -7.09 -19.22 44.07
N LYS A 46 -7.63 -18.08 43.62
CA LYS A 46 -8.05 -16.95 44.44
C LYS A 46 -9.56 -16.74 44.29
N SER A 47 -10.20 -16.25 45.35
CA SER A 47 -11.60 -15.83 45.26
C SER A 47 -11.72 -14.58 44.39
N LEU A 48 -12.75 -14.53 43.56
CA LEU A 48 -13.18 -13.35 42.84
C LEU A 48 -13.80 -12.33 43.81
N ASP A 49 -13.36 -11.08 43.71
CA ASP A 49 -13.98 -9.97 44.43
C ASP A 49 -15.36 -9.67 43.83
N VAL A 50 -16.40 -10.10 44.51
CA VAL A 50 -17.80 -9.90 44.08
C VAL A 50 -18.19 -8.43 44.11
N GLY A 51 -17.61 -7.65 45.03
CA GLY A 51 -17.92 -6.21 45.14
C GLY A 51 -17.43 -5.42 43.92
N ALA A 52 -16.31 -5.84 43.33
CA ALA A 52 -15.74 -5.23 42.14
C ALA A 52 -16.46 -5.59 40.83
N LEU A 53 -17.32 -6.61 40.83
CA LEU A 53 -18.07 -7.00 39.62
C LEU A 53 -19.15 -5.98 39.25
N ASP A 54 -19.59 -5.13 40.18
CA ASP A 54 -20.66 -4.16 39.94
C ASP A 54 -21.90 -4.83 39.31
N VAL A 55 -22.45 -5.77 40.07
CA VAL A 55 -23.67 -6.54 39.78
C VAL A 55 -24.64 -6.41 40.95
N TYR A 56 -25.94 -6.47 40.69
CA TYR A 56 -26.99 -6.41 41.71
C TYR A 56 -27.02 -7.72 42.54
N ASP A 57 -27.55 -7.66 43.77
CA ASP A 57 -27.64 -8.81 44.68
C ASP A 57 -28.32 -10.04 44.05
N GLU A 58 -29.35 -9.82 43.21
CA GLU A 58 -30.04 -10.88 42.50
C GLU A 58 -29.11 -11.63 41.53
N GLN A 59 -28.20 -10.91 40.87
CA GLN A 59 -27.19 -11.49 39.97
C GLN A 59 -26.12 -12.21 40.79
N ALA A 60 -25.63 -11.60 41.86
CA ALA A 60 -24.64 -12.21 42.75
C ALA A 60 -25.14 -13.55 43.35
N SER A 61 -26.44 -13.71 43.59
CA SER A 61 -27.04 -14.98 44.06
C SER A 61 -26.85 -16.18 43.12
N ARG A 62 -26.57 -15.91 41.84
CA ARG A 62 -26.33 -16.90 40.78
C ARG A 62 -24.84 -17.20 40.56
N LEU A 63 -23.95 -16.62 41.37
CA LEU A 63 -22.52 -16.88 41.36
C LEU A 63 -22.17 -17.97 42.39
N HIS A 64 -21.36 -18.93 41.99
CA HIS A 64 -20.74 -19.91 42.87
C HIS A 64 -19.23 -19.91 42.63
N GLN A 65 -18.44 -19.72 43.68
CA GLN A 65 -16.99 -19.69 43.58
C GLN A 65 -16.40 -20.98 44.10
N VAL A 66 -15.54 -21.62 43.32
CA VAL A 66 -14.80 -22.82 43.71
C VAL A 66 -13.30 -22.51 43.64
N LEU A 67 -12.60 -22.80 44.73
CA LEU A 67 -11.16 -22.61 44.80
C LEU A 67 -10.43 -23.90 44.42
N GLY A 68 -9.39 -23.79 43.60
CA GLY A 68 -8.55 -24.93 43.22
C GLY A 68 -7.45 -24.58 42.24
N ASP A 69 -6.74 -25.60 41.76
CA ASP A 69 -5.55 -25.45 40.92
C ASP A 69 -5.68 -26.26 39.63
N LEU A 70 -5.49 -25.62 38.47
CA LEU A 70 -5.58 -26.25 37.16
C LEU A 70 -4.42 -27.22 36.85
N ARG A 71 -3.36 -27.21 37.66
CA ARG A 71 -2.26 -28.17 37.55
C ARG A 71 -2.67 -29.54 38.08
N ASP A 72 -3.63 -29.58 39.00
CA ASP A 72 -4.13 -30.79 39.66
C ASP A 72 -5.45 -31.26 39.04
N GLU A 73 -5.42 -32.43 38.38
CA GLU A 73 -6.60 -33.03 37.76
C GLU A 73 -7.69 -33.37 38.78
N SER A 74 -7.32 -33.75 40.01
CA SER A 74 -8.30 -34.08 41.05
C SER A 74 -9.06 -32.84 41.53
N SER A 75 -8.35 -31.71 41.65
CA SER A 75 -8.95 -30.39 41.92
C SER A 75 -9.95 -29.98 40.84
N ILE A 76 -9.62 -30.18 39.56
CA ILE A 76 -10.53 -29.93 38.44
C ILE A 76 -11.76 -30.85 38.49
N ALA A 77 -11.55 -32.16 38.73
CA ALA A 77 -12.65 -33.10 38.81
C ALA A 77 -13.64 -32.73 39.94
N GLN A 78 -13.13 -32.43 41.13
CA GLN A 78 -13.93 -32.04 42.30
C GLN A 78 -14.67 -30.71 42.08
N SER A 79 -14.08 -29.76 41.36
CA SER A 79 -14.76 -28.49 41.08
C SER A 79 -15.97 -28.66 40.17
N PHE A 80 -15.89 -29.57 39.19
CA PHE A 80 -17.05 -29.93 38.38
C PHE A 80 -18.14 -30.67 39.17
N GLU A 81 -17.80 -31.54 40.12
CA GLU A 81 -18.81 -32.15 41.02
C GLU A 81 -19.54 -31.06 41.82
N THR A 82 -18.78 -30.17 42.45
CA THR A 82 -19.33 -29.09 43.28
C THR A 82 -20.22 -28.15 42.45
N ALA A 83 -19.81 -27.85 41.21
CA ALA A 83 -20.60 -27.05 40.28
C ALA A 83 -21.93 -27.74 39.90
N VAL A 84 -21.86 -29.06 39.63
CA VAL A 84 -23.03 -29.89 39.31
C VAL A 84 -24.00 -29.94 40.47
N ASP A 85 -23.52 -30.14 41.70
CA ASP A 85 -24.35 -30.18 42.91
C ASP A 85 -25.07 -28.84 43.13
N ARG A 86 -24.42 -27.72 42.80
CA ARG A 86 -24.99 -26.38 43.01
C ARG A 86 -26.02 -25.97 41.97
N PHE A 87 -25.70 -26.11 40.69
CA PHE A 87 -26.51 -25.54 39.60
C PHE A 87 -26.93 -26.56 38.52
N GLY A 88 -26.55 -27.83 38.69
CA GLY A 88 -26.72 -28.87 37.67
C GLY A 88 -25.54 -28.91 36.68
N PRO A 89 -25.57 -29.81 35.70
CA PRO A 89 -24.50 -29.93 34.71
C PRO A 89 -24.25 -28.58 34.00
N PRO A 90 -23.00 -28.14 33.83
CA PRO A 90 -22.71 -26.95 33.05
C PRO A 90 -23.02 -27.19 31.57
N GLN A 91 -23.61 -26.19 30.90
CA GLN A 91 -23.83 -26.18 29.44
C GLN A 91 -22.74 -25.40 28.72
N ILE A 92 -22.19 -24.37 29.35
CA ILE A 92 -21.18 -23.49 28.74
C ILE A 92 -19.88 -23.62 29.53
N LEU A 93 -18.77 -23.82 28.85
CA LEU A 93 -17.43 -23.75 29.41
C LEU A 93 -16.68 -22.56 28.82
N ILE A 94 -16.18 -21.68 29.68
CA ILE A 94 -15.22 -20.64 29.35
C ILE A 94 -13.87 -21.06 29.92
N ALA A 95 -13.06 -21.69 29.07
CA ALA A 95 -11.72 -22.13 29.39
C ALA A 95 -10.74 -20.96 29.21
N ASN A 96 -10.70 -20.07 30.21
CA ASN A 96 -10.02 -18.78 30.12
C ASN A 96 -8.69 -18.71 30.87
N ALA A 97 -8.52 -19.50 31.94
CA ALA A 97 -7.32 -19.43 32.75
C ALA A 97 -6.02 -19.60 31.93
N GLY A 98 -5.03 -18.77 32.24
CA GLY A 98 -3.68 -18.89 31.74
C GLY A 98 -2.73 -18.04 32.54
N ILE A 99 -1.45 -18.36 32.45
CA ILE A 99 -0.33 -17.61 33.02
C ILE A 99 0.68 -17.29 31.93
N THR A 100 1.36 -16.18 32.12
CA THR A 100 2.62 -15.84 31.47
C THR A 100 3.40 -14.98 32.47
N ASP A 101 4.69 -14.82 32.26
CA ASP A 101 5.55 -14.00 33.10
C ASP A 101 6.06 -12.80 32.29
N GLU A 102 5.28 -11.72 32.28
CA GLU A 102 5.62 -10.45 31.61
C GLU A 102 6.73 -9.67 32.33
N SER A 103 7.23 -10.12 33.48
CA SER A 103 8.33 -9.43 34.17
C SER A 103 9.71 -9.77 33.61
N SER A 104 9.78 -10.81 32.76
CA SER A 104 11.03 -11.35 32.22
C SER A 104 10.85 -11.83 30.78
N HIS A 105 11.74 -11.37 29.88
CA HIS A 105 11.68 -11.59 28.42
C HIS A 105 12.93 -12.31 27.88
N PRO A 106 13.31 -13.47 28.44
CA PRO A 106 14.52 -14.15 27.99
C PRO A 106 14.37 -14.59 26.52
N PRO A 107 15.39 -14.39 25.68
CA PRO A 107 15.39 -14.99 24.35
C PRO A 107 15.33 -16.53 24.47
N ILE A 108 14.91 -17.21 23.40
CA ILE A 108 14.61 -18.66 23.46
C ILE A 108 15.78 -19.52 24.00
N TRP A 109 17.03 -19.12 23.76
CA TRP A 109 18.22 -19.84 24.24
C TRP A 109 18.53 -19.63 25.73
N GLU A 110 17.80 -18.75 26.41
CA GLU A 110 17.90 -18.45 27.86
C GLU A 110 16.63 -18.80 28.62
N ILE A 111 15.60 -19.35 27.97
CA ILE A 111 14.38 -19.80 28.64
C ILE A 111 14.67 -21.06 29.46
N ASP A 112 14.44 -20.96 30.77
CA ASP A 112 14.48 -22.12 31.66
C ASP A 112 13.38 -23.12 31.30
N VAL A 113 13.76 -24.40 31.23
CA VAL A 113 12.82 -25.51 30.96
C VAL A 113 11.68 -25.55 31.99
N GLU A 114 11.96 -25.21 33.25
CA GLU A 114 10.94 -25.14 34.29
C GLU A 114 9.87 -24.07 34.01
N LYS A 115 10.27 -22.89 33.48
CA LYS A 115 9.34 -21.84 33.06
C LYS A 115 8.46 -22.35 31.92
N TRP A 116 9.06 -22.96 30.90
CA TRP A 116 8.35 -23.57 29.78
C TRP A 116 7.32 -24.61 30.25
N ASP A 117 7.74 -25.54 31.11
CA ASP A 117 6.91 -26.62 31.63
C ASP A 117 5.77 -26.09 32.51
N ASN A 118 6.03 -25.08 33.35
CA ASN A 118 5.00 -24.48 34.20
C ASN A 118 3.92 -23.78 33.37
N VAL A 119 4.30 -22.98 32.37
CA VAL A 119 3.34 -22.30 31.47
C VAL A 119 2.51 -23.33 30.69
N ASN A 120 3.14 -24.36 30.12
CA ASN A 120 2.43 -25.41 29.39
C ASN A 120 1.54 -26.27 30.30
N THR A 121 1.96 -26.53 31.54
CA THR A 121 1.17 -27.29 32.51
C THR A 121 -0.14 -26.57 32.85
N VAL A 122 -0.11 -25.25 33.01
CA VAL A 122 -1.31 -24.46 33.30
C VAL A 122 -2.11 -24.22 32.02
N ASN A 123 -1.51 -23.63 30.99
CA ASN A 123 -2.23 -23.11 29.82
C ASN A 123 -2.73 -24.24 28.93
N VAL A 124 -1.87 -25.21 28.61
CA VAL A 124 -2.21 -26.28 27.65
C VAL A 124 -2.84 -27.46 28.37
N ARG A 125 -2.13 -28.07 29.33
CA ARG A 125 -2.62 -29.25 30.04
C ARG A 125 -3.84 -28.93 30.91
N GLY A 126 -3.84 -27.81 31.62
CA GLY A 126 -4.99 -27.37 32.42
C GLY A 126 -6.26 -27.15 31.58
N THR A 127 -6.13 -26.51 30.41
CA THR A 127 -7.26 -26.33 29.48
C THR A 127 -7.78 -27.67 28.95
N PHE A 128 -6.88 -28.56 28.53
CA PHE A 128 -7.24 -29.92 28.11
C PHE A 128 -8.04 -30.66 29.19
N LEU A 129 -7.53 -30.68 30.44
CA LEU A 129 -8.18 -31.36 31.55
C LEU A 129 -9.55 -30.76 31.86
N THR A 130 -9.67 -29.44 31.80
CA THR A 130 -10.95 -28.74 32.01
C THR A 130 -11.98 -29.15 30.97
N ILE A 131 -11.60 -29.17 29.68
CA ILE A 131 -12.48 -29.62 28.58
C ILE A 131 -12.86 -31.09 28.76
N LYS A 132 -11.90 -31.96 29.10
CA LYS A 132 -12.14 -33.39 29.36
C LYS A 132 -13.21 -33.59 30.43
N HIS A 133 -13.08 -32.92 31.58
CA HIS A 133 -14.02 -33.07 32.69
C HIS A 133 -15.38 -32.43 32.40
N PHE A 134 -15.41 -31.27 31.75
CA PHE A 134 -16.66 -30.68 31.25
C PHE A 134 -17.43 -31.63 30.35
N LEU A 135 -16.78 -32.17 29.31
CA LEU A 135 -17.42 -33.11 28.38
C LEU A 135 -17.84 -34.42 29.05
N THR A 136 -17.09 -34.87 30.06
CA THR A 136 -17.48 -36.01 30.90
C THR A 136 -18.80 -35.74 31.62
N LYS A 137 -18.98 -34.56 32.22
CA LYS A 137 -20.24 -34.18 32.88
C LYS A 137 -21.40 -34.01 31.91
N VAL A 138 -21.16 -33.43 30.73
CA VAL A 138 -22.17 -33.38 29.66
C VAL A 138 -22.62 -34.80 29.28
N ARG A 139 -21.67 -35.70 29.00
CA ARG A 139 -21.97 -37.10 28.65
C ARG A 139 -22.80 -37.80 29.73
N ASP A 140 -22.38 -37.69 30.98
CA ASP A 140 -23.02 -38.42 32.10
C ASP A 140 -24.43 -37.86 32.38
N SER A 141 -24.61 -36.55 32.26
CA SER A 141 -25.94 -35.91 32.31
C SER A 141 -26.85 -36.36 31.16
N GLN A 142 -26.34 -36.45 29.94
CA GLN A 142 -27.16 -36.87 28.80
C GLN A 142 -27.55 -38.35 28.88
N LYS A 143 -26.63 -39.21 29.35
CA LYS A 143 -26.92 -40.62 29.59
C LYS A 143 -27.98 -40.82 30.67
N SER A 144 -27.89 -40.09 31.78
CA SER A 144 -28.84 -40.21 32.88
C SER A 144 -30.22 -39.64 32.54
N SER A 145 -30.29 -38.55 31.77
CA SER A 145 -31.54 -37.92 31.37
C SER A 145 -32.17 -38.50 30.10
N GLY A 146 -31.42 -39.27 29.31
CA GLY A 146 -31.86 -39.81 28.02
C GLY A 146 -32.07 -38.76 26.92
N ARG A 147 -31.66 -37.51 27.15
CA ARG A 147 -31.80 -36.38 26.20
C ARG A 147 -30.49 -35.60 26.09
N GLU A 148 -30.25 -35.02 24.92
CA GLU A 148 -29.13 -34.10 24.75
C GLU A 148 -29.34 -32.83 25.58
N LEU A 149 -28.25 -32.30 26.16
CA LEU A 149 -28.27 -31.00 26.81
C LEU A 149 -28.41 -29.90 25.76
N ASP A 150 -29.20 -28.88 26.09
CA ASP A 150 -29.32 -27.70 25.24
C ASP A 150 -28.10 -26.79 25.42
N ASN A 151 -27.70 -26.11 24.34
CA ASN A 151 -26.64 -25.10 24.33
C ASN A 151 -25.25 -25.54 24.87
N VAL A 152 -24.80 -26.75 24.54
CA VAL A 152 -23.44 -27.20 24.87
C VAL A 152 -22.41 -26.39 24.08
N SER A 153 -21.62 -25.56 24.75
CA SER A 153 -20.64 -24.69 24.09
C SER A 153 -19.36 -24.54 24.90
N ILE A 154 -18.22 -24.58 24.20
CA ILE A 154 -16.91 -24.32 24.79
C ILE A 154 -16.30 -23.10 24.10
N VAL A 155 -15.84 -22.13 24.89
CA VAL A 155 -15.05 -21.00 24.40
C VAL A 155 -13.70 -21.02 25.09
N VAL A 156 -12.63 -21.10 24.29
CA VAL A 156 -11.24 -21.15 24.75
C VAL A 156 -10.61 -19.77 24.56
N THR A 157 -9.88 -19.28 25.56
CA THR A 157 -9.12 -18.03 25.40
C THR A 157 -7.79 -18.30 24.71
N GLY A 158 -7.67 -17.90 23.45
CA GLY A 158 -6.44 -17.85 22.65
C GLY A 158 -5.58 -16.62 22.98
N SER A 159 -4.76 -16.19 22.03
CA SER A 159 -4.01 -14.92 22.06
C SER A 159 -3.53 -14.56 20.66
N GLU A 160 -3.45 -13.28 20.32
CA GLU A 160 -2.74 -12.85 19.10
C GLU A 160 -1.24 -13.18 19.15
N THR A 161 -0.66 -13.34 20.34
CA THR A 161 0.68 -13.94 20.53
C THR A 161 0.80 -15.34 19.91
N GLY A 162 -0.29 -16.10 19.85
CA GLY A 162 -0.34 -17.41 19.19
C GLY A 162 -0.48 -17.35 17.67
N VAL A 163 -0.64 -16.14 17.11
CA VAL A 163 -0.74 -15.86 15.67
C VAL A 163 0.54 -15.22 15.16
N PHE A 164 0.96 -14.12 15.79
CA PHE A 164 2.10 -13.32 15.34
C PHE A 164 3.41 -13.62 16.08
N GLY A 165 3.33 -14.28 17.24
CA GLY A 165 4.46 -14.43 18.15
C GLY A 165 4.67 -13.19 19.03
N GLN A 166 5.49 -13.33 20.08
CA GLN A 166 5.92 -12.24 20.96
C GLN A 166 7.34 -12.56 21.44
N GLU A 167 8.24 -11.59 21.29
CA GLU A 167 9.61 -11.74 21.75
C GLU A 167 9.64 -12.01 23.27
N GLY A 168 10.46 -12.97 23.69
CA GLY A 168 10.61 -13.34 25.10
C GLY A 168 9.52 -14.27 25.67
N HIS A 169 8.52 -14.65 24.87
CA HIS A 169 7.32 -15.37 25.34
C HIS A 169 6.95 -16.59 24.46
N VAL A 170 7.95 -17.30 23.94
CA VAL A 170 7.72 -18.42 23.01
C VAL A 170 6.92 -19.57 23.63
N GLU A 171 7.07 -19.83 24.93
CA GLU A 171 6.30 -20.83 25.68
C GLU A 171 4.80 -20.51 25.72
N TYR A 172 4.47 -19.22 25.89
CA TYR A 172 3.10 -18.74 25.88
C TYR A 172 2.52 -18.74 24.45
N ALA A 173 3.28 -18.23 23.48
CA ALA A 173 2.91 -18.22 22.06
C ALA A 173 2.61 -19.63 21.54
N CYS A 174 3.52 -20.58 21.76
CA CYS A 174 3.34 -21.98 21.38
C CYS A 174 2.13 -22.61 22.07
N GLY A 175 1.94 -22.36 23.37
CA GLY A 175 0.79 -22.86 24.11
C GLY A 175 -0.53 -22.35 23.54
N LYS A 176 -0.66 -21.04 23.30
CA LYS A 176 -1.88 -20.43 22.75
C LYS A 176 -2.18 -20.86 21.32
N ALA A 177 -1.15 -20.94 20.46
CA ALA A 177 -1.27 -21.50 19.11
C ALA A 177 -1.79 -22.96 19.15
N GLY A 178 -1.23 -23.78 20.03
CA GLY A 178 -1.65 -25.17 20.24
C GLY A 178 -3.11 -25.30 20.68
N LEU A 179 -3.60 -24.38 21.51
CA LEU A 179 -5.02 -24.34 21.91
C LEU A 179 -5.92 -23.93 20.74
N GLN A 180 -5.66 -22.79 20.09
CA GLN A 180 -6.59 -22.20 19.12
C GLN A 180 -6.56 -22.87 17.74
N TYR A 181 -5.40 -23.38 17.30
CA TYR A 181 -5.23 -24.03 16.00
C TYR A 181 -5.12 -25.55 16.06
N GLY A 182 -4.76 -26.12 17.22
CA GLY A 182 -4.74 -27.56 17.45
C GLY A 182 -6.00 -28.06 18.17
N LEU A 183 -6.09 -27.77 19.47
CA LEU A 183 -7.11 -28.33 20.36
C LEU A 183 -8.54 -28.02 19.90
N VAL A 184 -8.83 -26.76 19.59
CA VAL A 184 -10.17 -26.33 19.11
C VAL A 184 -10.54 -27.01 17.79
N LYS A 185 -9.59 -27.13 16.85
CA LYS A 185 -9.84 -27.77 15.54
C LYS A 185 -10.08 -29.28 15.67
N SER A 186 -9.47 -29.95 16.64
CA SER A 186 -9.66 -31.38 16.91
C SER A 186 -10.95 -31.65 17.67
N VAL A 187 -11.15 -30.97 18.81
CA VAL A 187 -12.31 -31.20 19.69
C VAL A 187 -13.63 -30.90 19.00
N LYS A 188 -13.68 -29.95 18.05
CA LYS A 188 -14.93 -29.66 17.30
C LYS A 188 -15.47 -30.89 16.55
N ASN A 189 -14.60 -31.78 16.07
CA ASN A 189 -14.98 -32.96 15.32
C ASN A 189 -15.45 -34.09 16.25
N GLU A 190 -14.99 -34.09 17.50
CA GLU A 190 -15.32 -35.08 18.52
C GLU A 190 -16.59 -34.71 19.29
N ILE A 191 -16.72 -33.44 19.68
CA ILE A 191 -17.81 -32.96 20.55
C ILE A 191 -19.19 -33.18 19.94
N VAL A 192 -19.32 -33.10 18.61
CA VAL A 192 -20.58 -33.32 17.89
C VAL A 192 -21.06 -34.78 17.94
N ARG A 193 -20.16 -35.74 18.19
CA ARG A 193 -20.52 -37.16 18.39
C ARG A 193 -21.13 -37.40 19.78
N LEU A 194 -20.85 -36.49 20.72
CA LEU A 194 -21.37 -36.51 22.08
C LEU A 194 -22.69 -35.73 22.18
N ASN A 195 -22.81 -34.61 21.48
CA ASN A 195 -24.04 -33.82 21.39
C ASN A 195 -24.13 -33.17 20.01
N SER A 196 -25.21 -33.43 19.28
CA SER A 196 -25.39 -33.04 17.88
C SER A 196 -25.32 -31.53 17.60
N ARG A 197 -25.50 -30.69 18.63
CA ARG A 197 -25.51 -29.22 18.55
C ARG A 197 -24.33 -28.58 19.29
N ALA A 198 -23.40 -29.38 19.81
CA ALA A 198 -22.29 -28.86 20.59
C ALA A 198 -21.23 -28.19 19.73
N ARG A 199 -20.63 -27.12 20.27
CA ARG A 199 -19.67 -26.27 19.56
C ARG A 199 -18.47 -25.95 20.44
N ILE A 200 -17.34 -25.70 19.80
CA ILE A 200 -16.15 -25.18 20.45
C ILE A 200 -15.52 -24.11 19.56
N ASN A 201 -15.18 -22.96 20.13
CA ASN A 201 -14.49 -21.87 19.44
C ASN A 201 -13.40 -21.29 20.33
N ALA A 202 -12.52 -20.49 19.75
CA ALA A 202 -11.57 -19.65 20.48
C ALA A 202 -11.88 -18.17 20.28
N VAL A 203 -11.57 -17.37 21.30
CA VAL A 203 -11.44 -15.92 21.20
C VAL A 203 -9.96 -15.60 21.42
N ALA A 204 -9.31 -14.93 20.47
CA ALA A 204 -7.91 -14.52 20.56
C ALA A 204 -7.85 -13.01 20.83
N PRO A 205 -7.54 -12.59 22.07
CA PRO A 205 -7.39 -11.18 22.38
C PRO A 205 -6.04 -10.65 21.89
N GLY A 206 -6.02 -9.38 21.47
CA GLY A 206 -4.78 -8.59 21.35
C GLY A 206 -4.34 -8.06 22.73
N TRP A 207 -3.71 -6.89 22.76
CA TRP A 207 -3.45 -6.20 24.03
C TRP A 207 -4.77 -5.89 24.76
N ILE A 208 -4.89 -6.37 26.01
CA ILE A 208 -6.05 -6.13 26.87
C ILE A 208 -5.63 -5.43 28.15
N ASN A 209 -6.29 -4.33 28.48
CA ASN A 209 -6.07 -3.62 29.73
C ASN A 209 -6.47 -4.50 30.94
N THR A 210 -5.51 -5.25 31.49
CA THR A 210 -5.71 -6.17 32.62
C THR A 210 -4.47 -6.21 33.51
N PRO A 211 -4.61 -6.62 34.79
CA PRO A 211 -3.46 -6.79 35.69
C PRO A 211 -2.39 -7.78 35.20
N LEU A 212 -2.70 -8.68 34.25
CA LEU A 212 -1.74 -9.63 33.70
C LEU A 212 -0.62 -8.91 32.90
N ILE A 213 -0.93 -7.76 32.30
CA ILE A 213 0.01 -6.98 31.49
C ILE A 213 0.94 -6.12 32.37
N GLY A 214 0.62 -5.96 33.66
CA GLY A 214 1.42 -5.18 34.61
C GLY A 214 1.63 -3.74 34.14
N ASP A 215 2.81 -3.20 34.43
CA ASP A 215 3.19 -1.80 34.18
C ASP A 215 3.70 -1.57 32.74
N ARG A 216 3.69 -2.60 31.87
CA ARG A 216 4.27 -2.56 30.52
C ARG A 216 3.60 -1.55 29.59
N LEU A 217 2.33 -1.20 29.86
CA LEU A 217 1.58 -0.21 29.09
C LEU A 217 1.37 1.10 29.87
N ASP A 218 2.11 1.29 30.98
CA ASP A 218 2.04 2.51 31.79
C ASP A 218 2.83 3.66 31.16
N ASP A 219 3.89 3.38 30.38
CA ASP A 219 4.52 4.38 29.53
C ASP A 219 3.62 4.65 28.30
N PRO A 220 3.09 5.86 28.12
CA PRO A 220 2.28 6.22 26.96
C PRO A 220 2.97 5.96 25.62
N LYS A 221 4.31 6.03 25.56
CA LYS A 221 5.08 5.76 24.34
C LYS A 221 5.16 4.27 24.01
N GLU A 222 5.43 3.43 25.00
CA GLU A 222 5.45 1.98 24.81
C GLU A 222 4.05 1.46 24.50
N ARG A 223 3.05 1.97 25.23
CA ARG A 223 1.63 1.70 24.96
C ARG A 223 1.24 2.06 23.53
N TRP A 224 1.69 3.23 23.04
CA TRP A 224 1.47 3.62 21.66
C TRP A 224 2.17 2.67 20.70
N ALA A 225 3.47 2.46 20.85
CA ALA A 225 4.28 1.70 19.90
C ALA A 225 3.93 0.20 19.84
N GLU A 226 3.72 -0.45 20.99
CA GLU A 226 3.46 -1.89 21.06
C GLU A 226 1.98 -2.24 20.81
N ALA A 227 1.05 -1.36 21.21
CA ALA A 227 -0.38 -1.66 21.18
C ALA A 227 -1.20 -0.76 20.26
N GLU A 228 -1.27 0.56 20.49
CA GLU A 228 -2.23 1.41 19.76
C GLU A 228 -1.82 1.66 18.30
N ALA A 229 -0.53 1.70 18.01
CA ALA A 229 0.01 1.91 16.67
C ALA A 229 -0.03 0.64 15.81
N THR A 230 -0.18 -0.55 16.42
CA THR A 230 -0.18 -1.85 15.72
C THR A 230 -1.57 -2.36 15.36
N VAL A 231 -2.63 -1.66 15.81
CA VAL A 231 -4.04 -2.05 15.65
C VAL A 231 -4.84 -1.00 14.89
N ALA A 232 -5.71 -1.43 13.97
CA ALA A 232 -6.52 -0.52 13.14
C ALA A 232 -7.44 0.42 13.94
N LEU A 233 -7.96 -0.02 15.10
CA LEU A 233 -8.85 0.78 15.94
C LEU A 233 -8.13 1.83 16.81
N ARG A 234 -6.79 1.87 16.80
CA ARG A 234 -5.97 2.81 17.59
C ARG A 234 -6.27 2.80 19.09
N LYS A 235 -6.68 1.65 19.62
CA LYS A 235 -7.02 1.49 21.03
C LYS A 235 -6.79 0.05 21.46
N ILE A 236 -6.45 -0.08 22.73
CA ILE A 236 -6.37 -1.37 23.43
C ILE A 236 -7.79 -1.90 23.63
N ALA A 237 -7.97 -3.21 23.55
CA ALA A 237 -9.25 -3.83 23.85
C ALA A 237 -9.47 -3.93 25.37
N GLU A 238 -10.73 -3.83 25.78
CA GLU A 238 -11.10 -3.98 27.18
C GLU A 238 -11.48 -5.43 27.48
N SER A 239 -11.32 -5.85 28.73
CA SER A 239 -11.74 -7.20 29.17
C SER A 239 -13.21 -7.50 28.84
N THR A 240 -14.06 -6.46 28.80
CA THR A 240 -15.46 -6.54 28.40
C THR A 240 -15.66 -6.86 26.91
N ASP A 241 -14.75 -6.44 26.03
CA ASP A 241 -14.85 -6.73 24.59
C ASP A 241 -14.68 -8.24 24.34
N VAL A 242 -13.71 -8.84 25.04
CA VAL A 242 -13.48 -10.29 25.02
C VAL A 242 -14.65 -11.05 25.64
N ALA A 243 -15.14 -10.61 26.81
CA ALA A 243 -16.26 -11.23 27.51
C ALA A 243 -17.55 -11.27 26.66
N ARG A 244 -17.86 -10.18 25.95
CA ARG A 244 -19.02 -10.11 25.05
C ARG A 244 -18.88 -11.05 23.86
N CYS A 245 -17.69 -11.16 23.28
CA CYS A 245 -17.41 -12.13 22.21
C CYS A 245 -17.58 -13.58 22.72
N MET A 246 -17.13 -13.87 23.95
CA MET A 246 -17.36 -15.17 24.59
C MET A 246 -18.85 -15.48 24.77
N ALA A 247 -19.64 -14.51 25.24
CA ALA A 247 -21.09 -14.67 25.38
C ALA A 247 -21.80 -14.89 24.03
N PHE A 248 -21.37 -14.17 22.98
CA PHE A 248 -21.84 -14.38 21.61
C PHE A 248 -21.56 -15.82 21.13
N LEU A 249 -20.31 -16.29 21.21
CA LEU A 249 -19.94 -17.63 20.76
C LEU A 249 -20.58 -18.75 21.61
N ALA A 250 -20.86 -18.48 22.88
CA ALA A 250 -21.56 -19.41 23.77
C ALA A 250 -23.04 -19.61 23.42
N SER A 251 -23.65 -18.71 22.64
CA SER A 251 -25.08 -18.76 22.32
C SER A 251 -25.39 -19.66 21.12
N HIS A 252 -26.23 -20.68 21.30
CA HIS A 252 -26.80 -21.47 20.20
C HIS A 252 -27.70 -20.66 19.27
N ARG A 253 -28.34 -19.62 19.80
CA ARG A 253 -29.30 -18.82 19.04
C ARG A 253 -28.62 -17.98 17.97
N VAL A 254 -27.48 -17.36 18.30
CA VAL A 254 -26.80 -16.41 17.40
C VAL A 254 -25.50 -16.96 16.81
N ALA A 255 -24.86 -17.92 17.46
CA ALA A 255 -23.64 -18.59 16.97
C ALA A 255 -23.86 -20.07 16.66
N GLY A 256 -25.10 -20.53 16.49
CA GLY A 256 -25.49 -21.94 16.35
C GLY A 256 -24.76 -22.72 15.25
N HIS A 257 -24.23 -22.03 14.25
CA HIS A 257 -23.46 -22.59 13.13
C HIS A 257 -21.97 -22.21 13.14
N ILE A 258 -21.45 -21.68 14.25
CA ILE A 258 -20.03 -21.30 14.40
C ILE A 258 -19.35 -22.33 15.31
N THR A 259 -18.43 -23.11 14.75
CA THR A 259 -17.58 -24.06 15.50
C THR A 259 -16.21 -24.21 14.83
N GLY A 260 -15.17 -24.39 15.63
CA GLY A 260 -13.79 -24.51 15.18
C GLY A 260 -13.17 -23.21 14.70
N GLN A 261 -13.74 -22.06 15.05
CA GLN A 261 -13.21 -20.75 14.68
C GLN A 261 -12.38 -20.16 15.80
N CYS A 262 -11.38 -19.37 15.43
CA CYS A 262 -10.66 -18.47 16.33
C CYS A 262 -11.04 -17.05 15.92
N ILE A 263 -11.70 -16.32 16.82
CA ILE A 263 -12.15 -14.94 16.55
C ILE A 263 -11.19 -13.99 17.25
N SER A 264 -10.51 -13.16 16.46
CA SER A 264 -9.63 -12.11 16.95
C SER A 264 -10.44 -10.96 17.56
N VAL A 265 -10.07 -10.55 18.78
CA VAL A 265 -10.61 -9.40 19.52
C VAL A 265 -9.43 -8.53 19.92
N ASP A 266 -8.85 -7.89 18.92
CA ASP A 266 -7.52 -7.27 18.98
C ASP A 266 -7.51 -5.84 18.38
N GLY A 267 -8.64 -5.35 17.90
CA GLY A 267 -8.73 -4.06 17.24
C GLY A 267 -8.13 -4.01 15.83
N GLY A 268 -7.89 -5.17 15.21
CA GLY A 268 -7.28 -5.29 13.88
C GLY A 268 -5.76 -5.22 13.94
N GLN A 269 -5.13 -6.08 14.74
CA GLN A 269 -3.69 -6.12 14.91
C GLN A 269 -3.02 -6.67 13.64
N GLU A 270 -2.03 -5.98 13.08
CA GLU A 270 -1.38 -6.40 11.81
C GLU A 270 0.10 -6.82 11.96
N GLY A 271 0.62 -6.96 13.19
CA GLY A 271 2.01 -7.34 13.43
C GLY A 271 3.05 -6.32 12.91
N ARG A 272 2.60 -5.13 12.50
CA ARG A 272 3.39 -4.00 12.01
C ARG A 272 2.79 -2.69 12.51
N LEU A 273 3.57 -1.61 12.54
CA LEU A 273 3.05 -0.27 12.82
C LEU A 273 2.16 0.19 11.67
N LEU A 274 0.89 0.45 11.98
CA LEU A 274 -0.12 1.00 11.07
C LEU A 274 -0.15 2.53 11.15
N TRP A 275 0.11 3.08 12.33
CA TRP A 275 -0.01 4.50 12.61
C TRP A 275 1.35 5.10 12.95
N ARG A 276 1.68 6.22 12.30
CA ARG A 276 2.86 7.02 12.63
C ARG A 276 2.54 7.91 13.84
N GLU A 277 3.51 8.14 14.72
CA GLU A 277 3.36 9.16 15.77
C GLU A 277 3.04 10.51 15.13
N ALA A 278 1.93 11.12 15.54
CA ALA A 278 1.64 12.49 15.14
C ALA A 278 2.68 13.40 15.81
N LYS A 279 3.52 14.08 15.01
CA LYS A 279 4.43 15.11 15.53
C LYS A 279 3.61 16.23 16.17
N GLY A 280 3.55 16.22 17.50
CA GLY A 280 3.22 17.35 18.36
C GLY A 280 1.85 18.00 18.19
N GLN A 281 0.78 17.36 18.68
CA GLN A 281 -0.36 18.09 19.25
C GLN A 281 -0.97 17.31 20.42
N THR A 282 -0.60 17.70 21.63
CA THR A 282 -1.27 17.26 22.87
C THR A 282 -2.67 17.88 22.91
N GLN A 283 -3.68 17.21 22.35
CA GLN A 283 -5.07 17.61 22.59
C GLN A 283 -5.63 16.88 23.80
N THR A 284 -5.93 17.66 24.84
CA THR A 284 -6.70 17.27 26.01
C THR A 284 -8.11 16.84 25.58
N LEU A 285 -8.46 15.59 25.87
CA LEU A 285 -9.79 15.03 25.60
C LEU A 285 -10.86 15.77 26.41
N GLN A 286 -11.75 16.49 25.72
CA GLN A 286 -13.03 16.93 26.27
C GLN A 286 -14.14 15.90 25.97
N PRO A 287 -15.11 15.72 26.88
CA PRO A 287 -16.16 14.72 26.74
C PRO A 287 -17.13 15.03 25.58
N THR A 288 -17.45 14.00 24.81
CA THR A 288 -18.25 14.05 23.57
C THR A 288 -19.73 14.35 23.86
N PRO A 289 -20.36 15.31 23.15
CA PRO A 289 -21.82 15.46 23.16
C PRO A 289 -22.51 14.32 22.40
N SER A 290 -23.71 13.95 22.85
CA SER A 290 -24.58 12.91 22.30
C SER A 290 -24.80 12.99 20.79
N ILE A 291 -24.70 11.83 20.13
CA ILE A 291 -24.97 11.61 18.69
C ILE A 291 -26.46 11.84 18.37
N PRO A 292 -26.83 12.76 17.46
CA PRO A 292 -28.16 12.80 16.86
C PRO A 292 -28.32 11.69 15.81
N PRO A 293 -29.55 11.24 15.53
CA PRO A 293 -29.81 10.08 14.68
C PRO A 293 -29.31 10.30 13.24
N GLN A 294 -28.78 9.23 12.64
CA GLN A 294 -28.28 9.19 11.26
C GLN A 294 -29.27 9.80 10.27
N ILE A 295 -28.90 10.96 9.74
CA ILE A 295 -29.46 11.46 8.49
C ILE A 295 -28.76 10.69 7.37
N ALA A 296 -29.53 9.97 6.56
CA ALA A 296 -29.03 9.39 5.32
C ALA A 296 -28.39 10.49 4.47
N LEU A 297 -27.08 10.38 4.23
CA LEU A 297 -26.35 11.23 3.28
C LEU A 297 -26.80 10.88 1.86
N THR A 298 -27.95 11.40 1.42
CA THR A 298 -28.11 11.72 0.01
C THR A 298 -27.31 12.99 -0.23
N SER A 299 -26.05 12.85 -0.64
CA SER A 299 -25.21 13.98 -1.05
C SER A 299 -25.91 14.73 -2.17
N LYS A 300 -26.32 15.98 -1.88
CA LYS A 300 -26.82 16.93 -2.88
C LYS A 300 -25.70 17.56 -3.73
N TYR A 301 -24.46 17.07 -3.62
CA TYR A 301 -23.28 17.59 -4.31
C TYR A 301 -22.27 16.47 -4.68
N ALA A 302 -22.71 15.34 -5.23
CA ALA A 302 -21.78 14.38 -5.80
C ALA A 302 -21.19 14.97 -7.10
N LYS A 303 -19.87 15.26 -7.11
CA LYS A 303 -19.16 15.60 -8.35
C LYS A 303 -19.36 14.46 -9.36
N PRO A 304 -19.63 14.75 -10.64
CA PRO A 304 -19.90 13.71 -11.64
C PRO A 304 -18.65 12.84 -11.83
N ARG A 305 -18.85 11.52 -11.94
CA ARG A 305 -17.78 10.52 -12.10
C ARG A 305 -17.99 9.64 -13.31
N ARG A 306 -16.90 9.06 -13.83
CA ARG A 306 -16.94 8.01 -14.84
C ARG A 306 -15.76 7.04 -14.71
N LEU A 307 -16.05 5.76 -14.68
CA LEU A 307 -15.11 4.64 -14.70
C LEU A 307 -15.57 3.58 -15.71
N ARG A 308 -14.71 3.26 -16.68
CA ARG A 308 -14.99 2.22 -17.70
C ARG A 308 -14.19 0.97 -17.43
N ILE A 309 -14.88 -0.12 -17.18
CA ILE A 309 -14.29 -1.44 -17.00
C ILE A 309 -13.98 -2.02 -18.38
N CYS A 310 -12.70 -2.24 -18.68
CA CYS A 310 -12.23 -2.90 -19.89
C CYS A 310 -11.68 -4.30 -19.54
N LEU A 311 -12.56 -5.30 -19.61
CA LEU A 311 -12.18 -6.70 -19.47
C LEU A 311 -11.69 -7.23 -20.82
N SER A 312 -10.46 -7.72 -20.85
CA SER A 312 -9.91 -8.40 -22.01
C SER A 312 -9.52 -9.85 -21.70
N VAL A 313 -9.47 -10.66 -22.77
CA VAL A 313 -9.01 -12.04 -22.70
C VAL A 313 -7.92 -12.25 -23.73
N ASP A 314 -6.75 -12.68 -23.30
CA ASP A 314 -5.63 -13.04 -24.16
C ASP A 314 -5.68 -14.56 -24.38
N PHE A 315 -6.01 -14.98 -25.60
CA PHE A 315 -6.26 -16.39 -25.93
C PHE A 315 -4.96 -17.13 -26.31
N ASP A 316 -4.03 -17.19 -25.36
CA ASP A 316 -2.68 -17.71 -25.58
C ASP A 316 -2.65 -19.20 -25.87
N ALA A 317 -3.28 -20.00 -25.01
CA ALA A 317 -3.40 -21.44 -25.17
C ALA A 317 -2.08 -22.13 -25.54
N VAL A 318 -2.04 -22.86 -26.67
CA VAL A 318 -0.82 -23.58 -27.10
C VAL A 318 0.26 -22.60 -27.56
N SER A 319 -0.12 -21.47 -28.18
CA SER A 319 0.85 -20.47 -28.63
C SER A 319 1.66 -19.88 -27.47
N GLY A 320 1.05 -19.66 -26.30
CA GLY A 320 1.78 -19.20 -25.11
C GLY A 320 2.97 -20.09 -24.75
N LEU A 321 2.86 -21.41 -24.92
CA LEU A 321 3.95 -22.38 -24.69
C LEU A 321 4.92 -22.51 -25.87
N LEU A 322 4.52 -22.09 -27.07
CA LEU A 322 5.38 -22.08 -28.26
C LEU A 322 6.29 -20.85 -28.30
N GLY A 323 5.80 -19.71 -27.82
CA GLY A 323 6.55 -18.47 -27.70
C GLY A 323 7.08 -18.23 -26.29
N THR A 324 6.25 -17.71 -25.41
CA THR A 324 6.64 -17.27 -24.05
C THR A 324 7.19 -18.38 -23.16
N GLY A 325 6.45 -19.47 -23.04
CA GLY A 325 6.83 -20.64 -22.24
C GLY A 325 7.71 -21.63 -23.01
N HIS A 326 8.38 -21.19 -24.08
CA HIS A 326 9.18 -22.08 -24.90
C HIS A 326 10.37 -22.65 -24.12
N SER A 327 10.42 -23.97 -24.04
CA SER A 327 11.60 -24.72 -23.64
C SER A 327 11.78 -25.94 -24.55
N PRO A 328 13.02 -26.33 -24.89
CA PRO A 328 13.32 -27.63 -25.48
C PRO A 328 12.82 -28.83 -24.65
N GLU A 329 12.61 -28.65 -23.34
CA GLU A 329 12.09 -29.67 -22.43
C GLU A 329 10.55 -29.70 -22.34
N ASN A 330 9.84 -28.83 -23.07
CA ASN A 330 8.38 -28.84 -23.12
C ASN A 330 7.86 -30.21 -23.56
N ASN A 331 6.94 -30.76 -22.77
CA ASN A 331 6.37 -32.08 -22.99
C ASN A 331 4.86 -32.03 -23.23
N LEU A 332 4.26 -33.18 -23.51
CA LEU A 332 2.82 -33.26 -23.81
C LEU A 332 1.93 -32.74 -22.68
N ALA A 333 2.33 -32.89 -21.41
CA ALA A 333 1.59 -32.37 -20.28
C ALA A 333 1.56 -30.83 -20.31
N ASP A 334 2.67 -30.19 -20.70
CA ASP A 334 2.77 -28.74 -20.81
C ASP A 334 1.79 -28.26 -21.88
N TYR A 335 1.87 -28.80 -23.10
CA TYR A 335 0.94 -28.47 -24.19
C TYR A 335 -0.52 -28.77 -23.86
N SER A 336 -0.79 -29.79 -23.04
CA SER A 336 -2.15 -30.14 -22.62
C SER A 336 -2.85 -28.99 -21.85
N SER A 337 -2.08 -28.12 -21.18
CA SER A 337 -2.62 -26.95 -20.48
C SER A 337 -3.14 -25.89 -21.46
N GLY A 338 -2.42 -25.63 -22.56
CA GLY A 338 -2.87 -24.78 -23.65
C GLY A 338 -4.09 -25.37 -24.37
N ILE A 339 -4.10 -26.69 -24.60
CA ILE A 339 -5.25 -27.41 -25.17
C ILE A 339 -6.48 -27.28 -24.25
N PHE A 340 -6.29 -27.33 -22.92
CA PHE A 340 -7.35 -27.07 -21.95
C PHE A 340 -7.89 -25.64 -22.09
N GLY A 341 -7.02 -24.63 -22.23
CA GLY A 341 -7.42 -23.24 -22.44
C GLY A 341 -8.36 -23.10 -23.65
N GLY A 342 -7.97 -23.67 -24.79
CA GLY A 342 -8.78 -23.66 -26.01
C GLY A 342 -10.07 -24.49 -25.92
N ASN A 343 -10.02 -25.74 -25.45
CA ASN A 343 -11.17 -26.65 -25.49
C ASN A 343 -12.15 -26.48 -24.32
N VAL A 344 -11.72 -25.91 -23.20
CA VAL A 344 -12.53 -25.83 -21.97
C VAL A 344 -12.57 -24.41 -21.41
N GLY A 345 -11.43 -23.72 -21.38
CA GLY A 345 -11.31 -22.38 -20.80
C GLY A 345 -12.21 -21.35 -21.48
N ILE A 346 -12.20 -21.33 -22.81
CA ILE A 346 -13.04 -20.40 -23.60
C ILE A 346 -14.52 -20.58 -23.30
N ASP A 347 -15.03 -21.81 -23.41
CA ASP A 347 -16.46 -22.07 -23.21
C ASP A 347 -16.91 -21.66 -21.81
N ARG A 348 -16.06 -21.80 -20.80
CA ARG A 348 -16.33 -21.36 -19.43
C ARG A 348 -16.40 -19.85 -19.33
N LEU A 349 -15.43 -19.14 -19.90
CA LEU A 349 -15.41 -17.68 -19.92
C LEU A 349 -16.61 -17.10 -20.68
N LEU A 350 -16.91 -17.62 -21.88
CA LEU A 350 -18.08 -17.21 -22.66
C LEU A 350 -19.38 -17.38 -21.87
N LYS A 351 -19.54 -18.49 -21.12
CA LYS A 351 -20.71 -18.71 -20.25
C LYS A 351 -20.78 -17.71 -19.10
N VAL A 352 -19.66 -17.39 -18.45
CA VAL A 352 -19.60 -16.38 -17.38
C VAL A 352 -19.96 -14.99 -17.93
N PHE A 353 -19.39 -14.60 -19.07
CA PHE A 353 -19.70 -13.30 -19.67
C PHE A 353 -21.15 -13.20 -20.14
N GLN A 354 -21.70 -14.29 -20.69
CA GLN A 354 -23.11 -14.37 -21.08
C GLN A 354 -24.02 -14.27 -19.86
N LYS A 355 -23.70 -14.98 -18.76
CA LYS A 355 -24.43 -14.93 -17.49
C LYS A 355 -24.54 -13.51 -16.95
N HIS A 356 -23.48 -12.71 -17.06
CA HIS A 356 -23.45 -11.32 -16.57
C HIS A 356 -23.93 -10.29 -17.61
N GLY A 357 -24.27 -10.73 -18.82
CA GLY A 357 -24.72 -9.88 -19.92
C GLY A 357 -23.63 -8.94 -20.44
N ILE A 358 -22.36 -9.34 -20.37
CA ILE A 358 -21.21 -8.51 -20.76
C ILE A 358 -20.46 -9.02 -21.99
N SER A 359 -20.89 -10.11 -22.65
CA SER A 359 -20.18 -10.74 -23.78
C SER A 359 -19.74 -9.75 -24.87
N LYS A 360 -20.64 -8.86 -25.30
CA LYS A 360 -20.36 -7.83 -26.32
C LYS A 360 -19.44 -6.69 -25.86
N HIS A 361 -19.08 -6.66 -24.58
CA HIS A 361 -18.24 -5.65 -23.95
C HIS A 361 -16.84 -6.19 -23.61
N ILE A 362 -16.52 -7.42 -24.05
CA ILE A 362 -15.21 -8.03 -23.87
C ILE A 362 -14.37 -7.84 -25.13
N THR A 363 -13.07 -7.61 -24.95
CA THR A 363 -12.08 -7.62 -26.02
C THR A 363 -11.23 -8.88 -25.95
N TRP A 364 -11.15 -9.66 -27.03
CA TRP A 364 -10.32 -10.86 -27.11
C TRP A 364 -9.10 -10.62 -27.99
N PHE A 365 -7.91 -10.71 -27.43
CA PHE A 365 -6.66 -10.70 -28.20
C PHE A 365 -6.30 -12.15 -28.52
N ILE A 366 -6.26 -12.49 -29.81
CA ILE A 366 -6.10 -13.88 -30.24
C ILE A 366 -4.84 -14.01 -31.09
N PRO A 367 -3.89 -14.89 -30.72
CA PRO A 367 -2.78 -15.25 -31.57
C PRO A 367 -3.27 -15.97 -32.84
N GLY A 368 -2.63 -15.73 -33.98
CA GLY A 368 -2.97 -16.39 -35.24
C GLY A 368 -2.96 -17.93 -35.15
N HIS A 369 -2.01 -18.51 -34.41
CA HIS A 369 -1.97 -19.95 -34.13
C HIS A 369 -3.23 -20.43 -33.40
N SER A 370 -3.68 -19.71 -32.37
CA SER A 370 -4.93 -20.03 -31.65
C SER A 370 -6.16 -19.92 -32.55
N MET A 371 -6.20 -18.96 -33.48
CA MET A 371 -7.28 -18.86 -34.47
C MET A 371 -7.40 -20.10 -35.34
N GLU A 372 -6.26 -20.63 -35.81
CA GLU A 372 -6.22 -21.80 -36.69
C GLU A 372 -6.36 -23.12 -35.94
N THR A 373 -5.88 -23.18 -34.70
CA THR A 373 -5.93 -24.39 -33.86
C THR A 373 -7.31 -24.63 -33.27
N PHE A 374 -8.03 -23.56 -32.89
CA PHE A 374 -9.33 -23.63 -32.23
C PHE A 374 -10.43 -22.87 -33.02
N PRO A 375 -10.69 -23.24 -34.29
CA PRO A 375 -11.58 -22.48 -35.17
C PRO A 375 -13.04 -22.46 -34.71
N THR A 376 -13.47 -23.48 -33.96
CA THR A 376 -14.83 -23.54 -33.40
C THR A 376 -14.99 -22.52 -32.28
N GLN A 377 -14.00 -22.45 -31.38
CA GLN A 377 -14.04 -21.56 -30.24
C GLN A 377 -13.81 -20.10 -30.63
N THR A 378 -12.91 -19.83 -31.58
CA THR A 378 -12.75 -18.46 -32.12
C THR A 378 -13.99 -17.98 -32.85
N ARG A 379 -14.70 -18.86 -33.57
CA ARG A 379 -16.02 -18.53 -34.13
C ARG A 379 -17.03 -18.20 -33.03
N ALA A 380 -17.10 -18.98 -31.95
CA ALA A 380 -18.00 -18.71 -30.83
C ALA A 380 -17.72 -17.38 -30.14
N ILE A 381 -16.44 -16.96 -30.06
CA ILE A 381 -16.06 -15.63 -29.56
C ILE A 381 -16.64 -14.53 -30.45
N VAL A 382 -16.47 -14.63 -31.79
CA VAL A 382 -17.05 -13.68 -32.75
C VAL A 382 -18.57 -13.63 -32.64
N ASP A 383 -19.22 -14.79 -32.58
CA ASP A 383 -20.68 -14.91 -32.49
C ASP A 383 -21.25 -14.31 -31.19
N SER A 384 -20.43 -14.20 -30.13
CA SER A 384 -20.80 -13.53 -28.88
C SER A 384 -20.90 -12.00 -28.99
N GLY A 385 -20.44 -11.43 -30.10
CA GLY A 385 -20.38 -9.99 -30.36
C GLY A 385 -19.21 -9.27 -29.70
N ALA A 386 -18.23 -10.01 -29.18
CA ALA A 386 -17.03 -9.47 -28.58
C ALA A 386 -16.11 -8.80 -29.62
N GLU A 387 -15.26 -7.88 -29.15
CA GLU A 387 -14.19 -7.31 -29.99
C GLU A 387 -13.07 -8.33 -30.19
N ILE A 388 -12.45 -8.34 -31.39
CA ILE A 388 -11.26 -9.13 -31.70
C ILE A 388 -10.05 -8.20 -31.93
N GLY A 389 -9.00 -8.38 -31.15
CA GLY A 389 -7.68 -7.79 -31.31
C GLY A 389 -6.62 -8.83 -31.72
N LEU A 390 -5.47 -8.35 -32.19
CA LEU A 390 -4.35 -9.21 -32.60
C LEU A 390 -3.36 -9.45 -31.46
N HIS A 391 -2.73 -10.62 -31.46
CA HIS A 391 -1.80 -11.04 -30.39
C HIS A 391 -0.62 -11.89 -30.90
N GLY A 392 0.05 -11.44 -31.98
CA GLY A 392 1.08 -12.24 -32.65
C GLY A 392 0.52 -13.49 -33.33
N TYR A 393 1.40 -14.44 -33.70
CA TYR A 393 0.98 -15.71 -34.31
C TYR A 393 1.17 -16.87 -33.33
N CYS A 394 2.41 -17.19 -32.96
CA CYS A 394 2.81 -18.17 -31.95
C CYS A 394 3.15 -17.52 -30.59
N HIS A 395 2.60 -16.35 -30.30
CA HIS A 395 2.85 -15.59 -29.06
C HIS A 395 4.35 -15.28 -28.86
N GLU A 396 4.99 -14.79 -29.92
CA GLU A 396 6.42 -14.54 -30.01
C GLU A 396 6.84 -13.20 -29.37
N SER A 397 7.95 -13.19 -28.63
CA SER A 397 8.56 -11.94 -28.14
C SER A 397 9.05 -11.08 -29.31
N ALA A 398 8.68 -9.80 -29.33
CA ALA A 398 9.15 -8.85 -30.34
C ALA A 398 10.70 -8.75 -30.35
N TYR A 399 11.36 -8.83 -29.18
CA TYR A 399 12.83 -8.78 -29.09
C TYR A 399 13.52 -10.02 -29.64
N SER A 400 12.80 -11.12 -29.80
CA SER A 400 13.33 -12.35 -30.42
C SER A 400 13.16 -12.38 -31.94
N MET A 401 12.42 -11.42 -32.53
CA MET A 401 12.13 -11.34 -33.94
C MET A 401 12.93 -10.24 -34.65
N THR A 402 13.26 -10.47 -35.93
CA THR A 402 13.67 -9.40 -36.85
C THR A 402 12.47 -8.53 -37.22
N GLU A 403 12.69 -7.30 -37.69
CA GLU A 403 11.60 -6.42 -38.15
C GLU A 403 10.80 -7.03 -39.32
N GLU A 404 11.46 -7.84 -40.17
CA GLU A 404 10.80 -8.58 -41.24
C GLU A 404 9.88 -9.67 -40.69
N GLN A 405 10.34 -10.44 -39.70
CA GLN A 405 9.51 -11.43 -39.02
C GLN A 405 8.31 -10.79 -38.33
N GLU A 406 8.49 -9.66 -37.63
CA GLU A 406 7.38 -8.90 -37.04
C GLU A 406 6.34 -8.47 -38.07
N ARG A 407 6.80 -7.93 -39.20
CA ARG A 407 5.93 -7.54 -40.30
C ARG A 407 5.13 -8.75 -40.80
N ASP A 408 5.79 -9.86 -41.05
CA ASP A 408 5.16 -11.04 -41.63
C ASP A 408 4.14 -11.68 -40.65
N VAL A 409 4.49 -11.73 -39.36
CA VAL A 409 3.59 -12.17 -38.27
C VAL A 409 2.37 -11.25 -38.17
N LEU A 410 2.56 -9.93 -38.19
CA LEU A 410 1.47 -8.95 -38.13
C LEU A 410 0.54 -9.10 -39.34
N LEU A 411 1.09 -9.13 -40.56
CA LEU A 411 0.32 -9.27 -41.79
C LEU A 411 -0.47 -10.59 -41.82
N LYS A 412 0.15 -11.69 -41.38
CA LYS A 412 -0.54 -12.98 -41.30
C LYS A 412 -1.68 -12.95 -40.29
N SER A 413 -1.46 -12.35 -39.14
CA SER A 413 -2.46 -12.23 -38.08
C SER A 413 -3.64 -11.34 -38.51
N MET A 414 -3.36 -10.25 -39.25
CA MET A 414 -4.38 -9.41 -39.86
C MET A 414 -5.26 -10.18 -40.85
N GLU A 415 -4.64 -10.96 -41.76
CA GLU A 415 -5.36 -11.79 -42.73
C GLU A 415 -6.30 -12.78 -42.03
N LEU A 416 -5.81 -13.47 -41.00
CA LEU A 416 -6.58 -14.46 -40.25
C LEU A 416 -7.74 -13.82 -39.50
N ALA A 417 -7.50 -12.69 -38.81
CA ALA A 417 -8.54 -11.97 -38.07
C ALA A 417 -9.62 -11.41 -39.01
N GLU A 418 -9.23 -10.83 -40.15
CA GLU A 418 -10.17 -10.29 -41.14
C GLU A 418 -11.04 -11.41 -41.71
N LYS A 419 -10.46 -12.57 -42.01
CA LYS A 419 -11.21 -13.77 -42.44
C LYS A 419 -12.15 -14.27 -41.34
N LEU A 420 -11.69 -14.30 -40.09
CA LEU A 420 -12.48 -14.75 -38.94
C LEU A 420 -13.68 -13.80 -38.72
N CYS A 421 -13.48 -12.49 -38.84
CA CYS A 421 -14.48 -11.45 -38.59
C CYS A 421 -15.28 -11.03 -39.84
N ASN A 422 -15.41 -11.91 -40.85
CA ASN A 422 -16.18 -11.68 -42.08
C ASN A 422 -15.83 -10.37 -42.80
N GLY A 423 -14.54 -10.04 -42.90
CA GLY A 423 -14.02 -8.84 -43.56
C GLY A 423 -13.87 -7.62 -42.64
N LYS A 424 -14.29 -7.68 -41.36
CA LYS A 424 -13.98 -6.61 -40.40
C LYS A 424 -12.51 -6.70 -40.00
N LYS A 425 -11.76 -5.61 -40.19
CA LYS A 425 -10.37 -5.51 -39.74
C LYS A 425 -10.29 -5.35 -38.22
N ALA A 426 -9.34 -6.04 -37.59
CA ALA A 426 -8.96 -5.78 -36.22
C ALA A 426 -8.36 -4.38 -36.09
N VAL A 427 -8.72 -3.65 -35.05
CA VAL A 427 -8.25 -2.27 -34.80
C VAL A 427 -7.38 -2.17 -33.54
N GLY A 428 -7.35 -3.23 -32.74
CA GLY A 428 -6.54 -3.36 -31.53
C GLY A 428 -5.41 -4.36 -31.69
N TYR A 429 -4.29 -4.07 -31.04
CA TYR A 429 -3.14 -4.96 -30.92
C TYR A 429 -2.74 -5.07 -29.46
N ARG A 430 -2.21 -6.23 -29.09
CA ARG A 430 -1.46 -6.43 -27.85
C ARG A 430 -0.24 -7.27 -28.16
N ALA A 431 0.92 -6.83 -27.73
CA ALA A 431 2.16 -7.57 -27.92
C ALA A 431 2.17 -8.79 -26.97
N PRO A 432 2.55 -9.99 -27.46
CA PRO A 432 2.93 -11.09 -26.59
C PRO A 432 3.96 -10.63 -25.54
N LEU A 433 3.82 -11.10 -24.30
CA LEU A 433 4.63 -10.67 -23.13
C LEU A 433 4.56 -9.18 -22.79
N TYR A 434 3.66 -8.43 -23.41
CA TYR A 434 3.64 -6.96 -23.36
C TYR A 434 4.97 -6.34 -23.83
N GLU A 435 5.77 -7.11 -24.58
CA GLU A 435 7.05 -6.69 -25.12
C GLU A 435 6.86 -6.15 -26.54
N ILE A 436 6.89 -4.84 -26.68
CA ILE A 436 6.72 -4.15 -27.96
C ILE A 436 7.98 -3.36 -28.32
N LYS A 437 8.36 -3.35 -29.61
CA LYS A 437 9.47 -2.52 -30.13
C LYS A 437 8.92 -1.29 -30.85
N GLU A 438 9.78 -0.30 -31.05
CA GLU A 438 9.47 0.87 -31.89
C GLU A 438 9.09 0.46 -33.31
N SER A 439 9.74 -0.57 -33.87
CA SER A 439 9.39 -1.15 -35.17
C SER A 439 7.94 -1.61 -35.19
N THR A 440 7.50 -2.27 -34.12
CA THR A 440 6.13 -2.75 -33.96
C THR A 440 5.15 -1.58 -33.90
N VAL A 441 5.40 -0.55 -33.08
CA VAL A 441 4.53 0.65 -33.02
C VAL A 441 4.43 1.33 -34.39
N ASN A 442 5.55 1.49 -35.09
CA ASN A 442 5.57 2.07 -36.43
C ASN A 442 4.80 1.21 -37.46
N LEU A 443 4.89 -0.12 -37.36
CA LEU A 443 4.09 -1.04 -38.19
C LEU A 443 2.59 -0.88 -37.91
N LEU A 444 2.18 -0.84 -36.64
CA LEU A 444 0.78 -0.64 -36.24
C LEU A 444 0.23 0.70 -36.77
N GLN A 445 0.99 1.78 -36.61
CA GLN A 445 0.64 3.10 -37.14
C GLN A 445 0.61 3.18 -38.67
N LYS A 446 1.46 2.40 -39.35
CA LYS A 446 1.48 2.28 -40.81
C LYS A 446 0.26 1.52 -41.34
N HIS A 447 -0.18 0.49 -40.61
CA HIS A 447 -1.35 -0.32 -40.95
C HIS A 447 -2.67 0.24 -40.40
N GLY A 448 -2.63 1.39 -39.71
CA GLY A 448 -3.82 2.13 -39.30
C GLY A 448 -4.55 1.54 -38.09
N PHE A 449 -3.83 0.86 -37.20
CA PHE A 449 -4.38 0.41 -35.92
C PHE A 449 -4.87 1.60 -35.09
N LEU A 450 -5.96 1.39 -34.37
CA LEU A 450 -6.57 2.41 -33.52
C LEU A 450 -5.84 2.51 -32.19
N TYR A 451 -5.53 1.35 -31.59
CA TYR A 451 -4.92 1.29 -30.27
C TYR A 451 -3.99 0.09 -30.09
N ASP A 452 -3.06 0.24 -29.15
CA ASP A 452 -2.27 -0.82 -28.53
C ASP A 452 -2.65 -0.93 -27.04
N SER A 453 -2.41 -2.09 -26.46
CA SER A 453 -2.56 -2.34 -25.04
C SER A 453 -1.44 -3.25 -24.59
N SER A 454 -0.22 -2.71 -24.56
CA SER A 454 1.01 -3.40 -24.20
C SER A 454 1.86 -2.62 -23.20
N LEU A 455 1.75 -1.30 -23.16
CA LEU A 455 2.60 -0.44 -22.34
C LEU A 455 1.92 -0.06 -21.00
N ASN A 456 2.73 0.36 -20.03
CA ASN A 456 2.31 0.58 -18.64
C ASN A 456 2.71 1.97 -18.10
N SER A 457 2.81 2.99 -18.97
CA SER A 457 3.20 4.35 -18.54
C SER A 457 2.10 5.08 -17.75
N HIS A 458 0.89 4.51 -17.71
CA HIS A 458 -0.21 4.90 -16.85
C HIS A 458 -0.91 3.65 -16.34
N ASP A 459 -1.79 3.75 -15.35
CA ASP A 459 -2.49 2.63 -14.72
C ASP A 459 -4.03 2.64 -14.90
N CYS A 460 -4.64 3.82 -15.10
CA CYS A 460 -6.08 4.02 -15.25
C CYS A 460 -6.51 5.09 -16.27
N LEU A 461 -5.60 5.60 -17.11
CA LEU A 461 -5.91 6.53 -18.21
C LEU A 461 -5.24 6.10 -19.52
N PRO A 462 -5.97 6.17 -20.66
CA PRO A 462 -5.35 6.03 -21.97
C PRO A 462 -4.39 7.19 -22.26
N TYR A 463 -3.44 6.98 -23.17
CA TYR A 463 -2.53 8.02 -23.64
C TYR A 463 -2.18 7.81 -25.11
N PHE A 464 -1.47 8.75 -25.74
CA PHE A 464 -1.13 8.65 -27.16
C PHE A 464 0.33 8.23 -27.37
N LEU A 465 0.55 7.32 -28.32
CA LEU A 465 1.86 7.07 -28.91
C LEU A 465 1.97 7.88 -30.22
N PRO A 466 2.88 8.88 -30.29
CA PRO A 466 2.96 9.81 -31.41
C PRO A 466 3.44 9.14 -32.70
N LYS A 467 3.12 9.74 -33.85
CA LYS A 467 3.50 9.26 -35.18
C LYS A 467 4.47 10.23 -35.88
N PRO A 468 5.67 9.78 -36.33
CA PRO A 468 6.25 8.47 -36.09
C PRO A 468 6.61 8.27 -34.62
N PHE A 469 6.64 7.03 -34.15
CA PHE A 469 7.09 6.76 -32.79
C PHE A 469 8.62 6.86 -32.75
N GLU A 470 9.12 8.00 -32.26
CA GLU A 470 10.53 8.23 -32.04
C GLU A 470 10.93 7.59 -30.71
N GLY A 471 11.43 6.35 -30.78
CA GLY A 471 11.80 5.54 -29.62
C GLY A 471 12.51 6.31 -28.52
N ILE A 472 11.90 6.34 -27.34
CA ILE A 472 12.50 6.93 -26.14
C ILE A 472 13.38 5.84 -25.51
N ARG A 473 14.56 5.59 -26.09
CA ARG A 473 15.48 4.57 -25.55
C ARG A 473 16.35 5.14 -24.43
N PRO A 474 16.31 4.56 -23.22
CA PRO A 474 17.28 4.90 -22.20
C PRO A 474 18.68 4.53 -22.67
N THR A 475 19.65 5.40 -22.37
CA THR A 475 21.04 5.06 -22.65
C THR A 475 21.48 4.01 -21.64
N VAL A 476 21.70 2.78 -22.10
CA VAL A 476 22.10 1.66 -21.24
C VAL A 476 23.56 1.85 -20.80
N PRO A 477 23.90 1.63 -19.51
CA PRO A 477 25.27 1.69 -19.04
C PRO A 477 26.19 0.71 -19.78
N ASP A 478 27.18 1.24 -20.50
CA ASP A 478 28.34 0.48 -20.97
C ASP A 478 29.52 0.74 -20.02
N TYR A 479 29.74 -0.19 -19.09
CA TYR A 479 30.82 -0.09 -18.10
C TYR A 479 32.22 -0.23 -18.71
N LYS A 480 32.35 -0.52 -20.00
CA LYS A 480 33.63 -0.49 -20.73
C LYS A 480 33.95 0.90 -21.29
N GLN A 481 32.98 1.80 -21.31
CA GLN A 481 33.12 3.17 -21.81
C GLN A 481 33.14 4.17 -20.63
N PRO A 482 33.68 5.39 -20.84
CA PRO A 482 33.54 6.45 -19.84
C PRO A 482 32.08 6.67 -19.47
N ALA A 483 31.80 6.92 -18.18
CA ALA A 483 30.42 7.09 -17.69
C ALA A 483 29.63 8.19 -18.44
N SER A 484 30.31 9.20 -19.00
CA SER A 484 29.72 10.24 -19.85
C SER A 484 29.00 9.71 -21.09
N THR A 485 29.29 8.48 -21.53
CA THR A 485 28.61 7.84 -22.65
C THR A 485 27.16 7.48 -22.34
N TRP A 486 26.85 7.17 -21.07
CA TRP A 486 25.53 6.71 -20.63
C TRP A 486 24.87 7.54 -19.53
N MET A 487 25.58 8.46 -18.86
CA MET A 487 24.99 9.46 -17.95
C MET A 487 24.20 10.54 -18.72
N LYS A 488 23.18 10.13 -19.47
CA LYS A 488 22.27 10.97 -20.25
C LYS A 488 20.84 10.73 -19.74
N PRO A 489 20.06 11.79 -19.44
CA PRO A 489 18.68 11.61 -19.04
C PRO A 489 17.85 11.03 -20.18
N LEU A 490 16.77 10.34 -19.82
CA LEU A 490 15.74 9.99 -20.79
C LEU A 490 15.01 11.26 -21.23
N ILE A 491 14.97 11.52 -22.53
CA ILE A 491 14.25 12.68 -23.08
C ILE A 491 12.78 12.28 -23.19
N MET A 492 11.95 12.80 -22.28
CA MET A 492 10.52 12.58 -22.30
C MET A 492 9.87 13.43 -23.40
N GLN A 493 8.98 12.82 -24.17
CA GLN A 493 8.11 13.54 -25.10
C GLN A 493 6.87 14.05 -24.37
N ASP A 494 6.41 15.25 -24.73
CA ASP A 494 5.17 15.79 -24.20
C ASP A 494 3.99 14.92 -24.63
N GLN A 495 3.08 14.65 -23.69
CA GLN A 495 1.83 13.94 -24.00
C GLN A 495 0.94 14.80 -24.89
N LEU A 496 0.41 14.20 -25.96
CA LEU A 496 -0.49 14.91 -26.87
C LEU A 496 -1.82 15.20 -26.17
N GLU A 497 -2.26 16.46 -26.19
CA GLU A 497 -3.57 16.83 -25.68
C GLU A 497 -4.69 16.16 -26.48
N VAL A 498 -5.73 15.71 -25.76
CA VAL A 498 -6.98 15.19 -26.35
C VAL A 498 -7.58 16.26 -27.24
N GLY A 499 -7.76 15.95 -28.52
CA GLY A 499 -8.29 16.91 -29.49
C GLY A 499 -7.26 17.61 -30.38
N SER A 500 -5.95 17.43 -30.15
CA SER A 500 -4.93 18.02 -31.01
C SER A 500 -4.96 17.45 -32.43
N GLN A 501 -4.69 18.28 -33.45
CA GLN A 501 -4.64 17.84 -34.87
C GLN A 501 -3.57 16.77 -35.14
N VAL A 502 -2.63 16.59 -34.20
CA VAL A 502 -1.54 15.59 -34.21
C VAL A 502 -2.03 14.18 -33.80
N THR A 503 -3.27 14.04 -33.31
CA THR A 503 -3.85 12.75 -32.91
C THR A 503 -4.28 11.87 -34.10
N ASN A 504 -4.47 12.44 -35.30
CA ASN A 504 -4.95 11.67 -36.44
C ASN A 504 -3.83 10.76 -36.99
N GLY A 505 -4.00 9.45 -36.83
CA GLY A 505 -2.98 8.44 -37.13
C GLY A 505 -2.03 8.06 -35.99
N SER A 506 -2.10 8.73 -34.83
CA SER A 506 -1.40 8.30 -33.60
C SER A 506 -2.11 7.10 -32.96
N LEU A 507 -1.38 6.25 -32.25
CA LEU A 507 -1.95 5.06 -31.60
C LEU A 507 -2.46 5.44 -30.21
N VAL A 508 -3.66 5.02 -29.83
CA VAL A 508 -4.08 5.12 -28.42
C VAL A 508 -3.46 3.96 -27.66
N GLU A 509 -2.87 4.21 -26.51
CA GLU A 509 -2.44 3.17 -25.59
C GLU A 509 -3.47 3.02 -24.50
N ILE A 510 -4.04 1.81 -24.35
CA ILE A 510 -4.81 1.44 -23.16
C ILE A 510 -3.87 0.70 -22.22
N PRO A 511 -3.53 1.27 -21.06
CA PRO A 511 -2.46 0.75 -20.23
C PRO A 511 -2.70 -0.69 -19.80
N THR A 512 -1.65 -1.50 -19.85
CA THR A 512 -1.59 -2.82 -19.21
C THR A 512 -1.08 -2.69 -17.78
N SER A 513 -1.33 -3.72 -16.96
CA SER A 513 -0.69 -3.81 -15.66
C SER A 513 -0.50 -5.27 -15.27
N TRP A 514 0.72 -5.61 -14.85
CA TRP A 514 1.04 -6.89 -14.22
C TRP A 514 0.23 -7.16 -12.94
N TYR A 515 -0.38 -6.11 -12.36
CA TYR A 515 -1.23 -6.20 -11.17
C TYR A 515 -2.72 -6.37 -11.50
N THR A 516 -3.11 -6.32 -12.77
CA THR A 516 -4.50 -6.54 -13.24
C THR A 516 -4.51 -7.55 -14.37
N GLU A 517 -3.89 -8.69 -14.11
CA GLU A 517 -3.88 -9.86 -14.98
C GLU A 517 -3.75 -11.14 -14.15
N ASP A 518 -4.14 -12.29 -14.70
CA ASP A 518 -4.21 -13.57 -14.00
C ASP A 518 -3.08 -14.56 -14.32
N ALA A 519 -2.40 -14.45 -15.46
CA ALA A 519 -1.37 -15.38 -15.90
C ALA A 519 -0.11 -15.32 -15.05
N THR A 520 0.48 -14.15 -14.78
CA THR A 520 1.69 -14.07 -13.96
C THR A 520 1.54 -14.71 -12.57
N PRO A 521 0.46 -14.43 -11.80
CA PRO A 521 0.30 -15.04 -10.48
C PRO A 521 -0.28 -16.47 -10.50
N MET A 522 -1.14 -16.81 -11.46
CA MET A 522 -1.95 -18.04 -11.42
C MET A 522 -1.73 -19.01 -12.60
N CYS A 523 -0.90 -18.67 -13.57
CA CYS A 523 -0.43 -19.62 -14.59
C CYS A 523 0.93 -20.20 -14.20
N PHE A 524 1.10 -21.52 -14.39
CA PHE A 524 2.35 -22.22 -14.11
C PHE A 524 3.02 -22.65 -15.42
N TYR A 525 4.20 -22.09 -15.68
CA TYR A 525 5.09 -22.45 -16.78
C TYR A 525 6.31 -23.20 -16.22
N PRO A 526 6.38 -24.54 -16.36
CA PRO A 526 7.30 -25.39 -15.59
C PRO A 526 8.79 -25.10 -15.81
N HIS A 527 9.15 -24.49 -16.94
CA HIS A 527 10.55 -24.25 -17.33
C HIS A 527 10.96 -22.78 -17.24
N LEU A 528 10.08 -21.90 -16.76
CA LEU A 528 10.42 -20.48 -16.53
C LEU A 528 10.80 -20.25 -15.07
N PRO A 529 11.98 -19.67 -14.76
CA PRO A 529 12.46 -19.54 -13.38
C PRO A 529 11.60 -18.60 -12.52
N ASN A 530 10.90 -17.64 -13.13
CA ASN A 530 10.03 -16.68 -12.44
C ASN A 530 8.54 -17.07 -12.48
N THR A 531 8.21 -18.30 -12.88
CA THR A 531 6.82 -18.76 -12.87
C THR A 531 6.23 -18.78 -11.46
N GLN A 532 4.96 -18.43 -11.33
CA GLN A 532 4.16 -18.68 -10.12
C GLN A 532 3.17 -19.82 -10.39
N GLY A 533 1.87 -19.59 -10.25
CA GLY A 533 0.82 -20.57 -10.53
C GLY A 533 0.04 -21.06 -9.31
N TYR A 534 0.42 -20.61 -8.11
CA TYR A 534 -0.17 -21.06 -6.84
C TYR A 534 -0.66 -19.91 -5.96
N VAL A 535 -0.70 -18.68 -6.49
CA VAL A 535 -1.23 -17.53 -5.73
C VAL A 535 -2.73 -17.75 -5.46
N SER A 536 -3.16 -17.48 -4.22
CA SER A 536 -4.55 -17.70 -3.81
C SER A 536 -5.52 -16.78 -4.56
N VAL A 537 -6.64 -17.36 -4.99
CA VAL A 537 -7.76 -16.61 -5.61
C VAL A 537 -8.32 -15.51 -4.71
N GLU A 538 -8.22 -15.66 -3.39
CA GLU A 538 -8.68 -14.63 -2.43
C GLU A 538 -7.79 -13.39 -2.45
N VAL A 539 -6.47 -13.59 -2.59
CA VAL A 539 -5.49 -12.49 -2.70
C VAL A 539 -5.70 -11.76 -4.01
N MET A 540 -5.87 -12.49 -5.11
CA MET A 540 -6.11 -11.90 -6.44
C MET A 540 -7.40 -11.09 -6.48
N GLU A 541 -8.51 -11.68 -6.03
CA GLU A 541 -9.80 -10.99 -5.99
C GLU A 541 -9.75 -9.73 -5.13
N LYS A 542 -9.08 -9.77 -3.97
CA LYS A 542 -8.92 -8.61 -3.10
C LYS A 542 -8.07 -7.53 -3.76
N MET A 543 -6.91 -7.88 -4.31
CA MET A 543 -6.01 -6.91 -4.95
C MET A 543 -6.71 -6.17 -6.10
N TRP A 544 -7.46 -6.89 -6.94
CA TRP A 544 -8.21 -6.27 -8.03
C TRP A 544 -9.35 -5.37 -7.53
N LEU A 545 -10.02 -5.77 -6.44
CA LEU A 545 -11.10 -4.97 -5.86
C LEU A 545 -10.57 -3.70 -5.19
N ASP A 546 -9.50 -3.81 -4.41
CA ASP A 546 -8.86 -2.67 -3.75
C ASP A 546 -8.41 -1.62 -4.79
N ARG A 547 -7.83 -2.09 -5.91
CA ARG A 547 -7.46 -1.20 -7.02
C ARG A 547 -8.66 -0.54 -7.68
N PHE A 548 -9.73 -1.31 -7.94
CA PHE A 548 -10.97 -0.78 -8.51
C PHE A 548 -11.57 0.32 -7.61
N GLU A 549 -11.65 0.06 -6.31
CA GLU A 549 -12.19 1.01 -5.33
C GLU A 549 -11.34 2.27 -5.23
N TRP A 550 -10.01 2.13 -5.24
CA TRP A 550 -9.11 3.28 -5.22
C TRP A 550 -9.28 4.18 -6.45
N ILE A 551 -9.32 3.61 -7.66
CA ILE A 551 -9.54 4.38 -8.91
C ILE A 551 -10.92 5.04 -8.88
N TRP A 552 -11.95 4.32 -8.43
CA TRP A 552 -13.30 4.84 -8.33
C TRP A 552 -13.41 6.03 -7.37
N GLU A 553 -12.73 6.00 -6.23
CA GLU A 553 -12.82 7.04 -5.21
C GLU A 553 -11.93 8.25 -5.48
N ASN A 554 -10.81 8.06 -6.20
CA ASN A 554 -9.77 9.09 -6.30
C ASN A 554 -9.54 9.61 -7.71
N GLU A 555 -9.72 8.79 -8.75
CA GLU A 555 -9.32 9.12 -10.11
C GLU A 555 -10.50 9.26 -11.08
N SER A 556 -11.70 8.80 -10.72
CA SER A 556 -12.84 8.75 -11.64
C SER A 556 -13.59 10.07 -11.86
N TRP A 557 -13.09 11.19 -11.31
CA TRP A 557 -13.76 12.48 -11.33
C TRP A 557 -13.77 13.13 -12.72
N LEU A 558 -14.92 13.64 -13.16
CA LEU A 558 -15.01 14.36 -14.44
C LEU A 558 -14.65 15.85 -14.35
N SER A 559 -14.62 16.41 -13.13
CA SER A 559 -14.41 17.85 -12.90
C SER A 559 -12.97 18.25 -12.62
N GLU A 560 -12.11 17.31 -12.25
CA GLU A 560 -10.75 17.58 -11.77
C GLU A 560 -9.83 16.38 -11.95
N GLY A 561 -8.52 16.61 -11.86
CA GLY A 561 -7.52 15.56 -12.04
C GLY A 561 -7.16 15.28 -13.49
N PRO A 562 -6.20 14.36 -13.73
CA PRO A 562 -5.72 14.02 -15.07
C PRO A 562 -6.80 13.34 -15.94
N SER A 563 -7.87 12.83 -15.32
CA SER A 563 -9.02 12.20 -15.96
C SER A 563 -10.15 13.17 -16.32
N ALA A 564 -10.02 14.47 -16.00
CA ALA A 564 -11.08 15.45 -16.17
C ALA A 564 -11.66 15.45 -17.59
N GLY A 565 -12.99 15.49 -17.71
CA GLY A 565 -13.72 15.43 -18.98
C GLY A 565 -13.84 14.03 -19.62
N PHE A 566 -12.94 13.09 -19.31
CA PHE A 566 -12.98 11.73 -19.87
C PHE A 566 -13.43 10.67 -18.84
N GLY A 567 -12.98 10.77 -17.60
CA GLY A 567 -13.04 9.75 -16.56
C GLY A 567 -11.89 8.74 -16.67
N SER A 568 -11.96 7.64 -15.92
CA SER A 568 -10.89 6.63 -15.87
C SER A 568 -11.28 5.32 -16.56
N VAL A 569 -10.31 4.44 -16.72
CA VAL A 569 -10.48 3.05 -17.19
C VAL A 569 -9.96 2.08 -16.14
N PHE A 570 -10.55 0.89 -16.09
CA PHE A 570 -10.12 -0.23 -15.25
C PHE A 570 -9.84 -1.44 -16.16
N PRO A 571 -8.59 -1.59 -16.64
CA PRO A 571 -8.19 -2.74 -17.46
C PRO A 571 -8.01 -3.98 -16.57
N LEU A 572 -8.54 -5.11 -17.01
CA LEU A 572 -8.26 -6.43 -16.41
C LEU A 572 -8.12 -7.47 -17.51
N ILE A 573 -7.03 -8.23 -17.46
CA ILE A 573 -6.64 -9.22 -18.47
C ILE A 573 -6.84 -10.62 -17.90
N LEU A 574 -7.42 -11.53 -18.69
CA LEU A 574 -7.66 -12.92 -18.32
C LEU A 574 -7.08 -13.85 -19.38
N HIS A 575 -6.67 -15.07 -19.00
CA HIS A 575 -6.14 -16.05 -19.97
C HIS A 575 -6.88 -17.40 -19.84
N PRO A 576 -7.47 -17.98 -20.90
CA PRO A 576 -8.32 -19.17 -20.79
C PRO A 576 -7.67 -20.40 -20.11
N GLU A 577 -6.37 -20.61 -20.28
CA GLU A 577 -5.63 -21.74 -19.69
C GLU A 577 -5.51 -21.67 -18.15
N CYS A 578 -5.56 -20.47 -17.56
CA CYS A 578 -5.62 -20.27 -16.10
C CYS A 578 -7.01 -19.82 -15.64
N ALA A 579 -7.59 -18.74 -16.19
CA ALA A 579 -8.94 -18.25 -15.93
C ALA A 579 -10.01 -19.34 -16.01
N GLY A 580 -9.85 -20.26 -16.96
CA GLY A 580 -10.77 -21.37 -17.19
C GLY A 580 -10.74 -22.46 -16.12
N ARG A 581 -9.73 -22.49 -15.23
CA ARG A 581 -9.61 -23.50 -14.17
C ARG A 581 -10.76 -23.36 -13.17
N SER A 582 -11.22 -24.48 -12.60
CA SER A 582 -12.49 -24.53 -11.86
C SER A 582 -12.56 -23.60 -10.63
N HIS A 583 -11.45 -23.38 -9.94
CA HIS A 583 -11.39 -22.49 -8.78
C HIS A 583 -11.22 -21.02 -9.21
N ILE A 584 -10.45 -20.75 -10.28
CA ILE A 584 -10.21 -19.41 -10.81
C ILE A 584 -11.47 -18.87 -11.50
N ILE A 585 -12.15 -19.66 -12.33
CA ILE A 585 -13.39 -19.24 -12.99
C ILE A 585 -14.49 -18.89 -11.98
N GLY A 586 -14.53 -19.58 -10.84
CA GLY A 586 -15.45 -19.26 -9.74
C GLY A 586 -15.14 -17.90 -9.09
N MET A 587 -13.86 -17.59 -8.94
CA MET A 587 -13.41 -16.26 -8.50
C MET A 587 -13.73 -15.17 -9.55
N ILE A 588 -13.51 -15.43 -10.84
CA ILE A 588 -13.86 -14.49 -11.93
C ILE A 588 -15.37 -14.20 -11.94
N ASP A 589 -16.21 -15.23 -11.83
CA ASP A 589 -17.67 -15.09 -11.75
C ASP A 589 -18.08 -14.20 -10.56
N LYS A 590 -17.47 -14.44 -9.38
CA LYS A 590 -17.70 -13.63 -8.18
C LYS A 590 -17.21 -12.18 -8.35
N PHE A 591 -16.04 -11.98 -8.93
CA PHE A 591 -15.46 -10.66 -9.15
C PHE A 591 -16.28 -9.84 -10.15
N VAL A 592 -16.65 -10.41 -11.30
CA VAL A 592 -17.54 -9.77 -12.27
C VAL A 592 -18.91 -9.47 -11.65
N SER A 593 -19.44 -10.36 -10.81
CA SER A 593 -20.68 -10.10 -10.06
C SER A 593 -20.55 -8.89 -9.14
N LYS A 594 -19.40 -8.71 -8.47
CA LYS A 594 -19.14 -7.53 -7.62
C LYS A 594 -19.05 -6.26 -8.44
N LEU A 595 -18.35 -6.28 -9.58
CA LEU A 595 -18.27 -5.13 -10.49
C LEU A 595 -19.66 -4.74 -11.03
N LYS A 596 -20.49 -5.71 -11.41
CA LYS A 596 -21.89 -5.48 -11.82
C LYS A 596 -22.72 -4.89 -10.69
N ALA A 597 -22.54 -5.35 -9.46
CA ALA A 597 -23.22 -4.80 -8.30
C ALA A 597 -22.81 -3.34 -8.03
N LYS A 598 -21.51 -3.02 -8.11
CA LYS A 598 -21.00 -1.65 -8.01
C LYS A 598 -21.56 -0.76 -9.13
N ALA A 599 -21.60 -1.25 -10.37
CA ALA A 599 -22.19 -0.53 -11.49
C ALA A 599 -23.70 -0.29 -11.33
N GLY A 600 -24.44 -1.24 -10.75
CA GLY A 600 -25.87 -1.08 -10.44
C GLY A 600 -26.16 -0.13 -9.27
N GLN A 601 -25.18 0.15 -8.41
CA GLN A 601 -25.28 1.10 -7.30
C GLN A 601 -24.88 2.53 -7.69
N ALA A 602 -24.01 2.67 -8.70
CA ALA A 602 -23.60 3.96 -9.23
C ALA A 602 -24.73 4.62 -10.05
N ALA A 603 -24.67 5.95 -10.23
CA ALA A 603 -25.63 6.62 -11.09
C ALA A 603 -25.47 6.15 -12.55
N ASN A 604 -26.56 6.23 -13.32
CA ASN A 604 -26.59 5.69 -14.67
C ASN A 604 -25.45 6.28 -15.53
N GLY A 605 -24.61 5.41 -16.09
CA GLY A 605 -23.47 5.78 -16.92
C GLY A 605 -22.18 6.10 -16.18
N GLU A 606 -22.16 6.13 -14.84
CA GLU A 606 -20.91 6.39 -14.10
C GLU A 606 -19.96 5.19 -14.14
N ILE A 607 -20.48 3.95 -14.08
CA ILE A 607 -19.66 2.74 -14.20
C ILE A 607 -20.22 1.91 -15.34
N THR A 608 -19.38 1.64 -16.34
CA THR A 608 -19.78 0.95 -17.58
C THR A 608 -18.78 -0.13 -17.95
N PHE A 609 -19.26 -1.18 -18.63
CA PHE A 609 -18.39 -2.16 -19.28
C PHE A 609 -18.26 -1.75 -20.74
N GLU A 610 -17.04 -1.56 -21.22
CA GLU A 610 -16.78 -1.10 -22.58
C GLU A 610 -15.63 -1.91 -23.20
N THR A 611 -15.70 -2.11 -24.53
CA THR A 611 -14.59 -2.70 -25.27
C THR A 611 -13.44 -1.69 -25.39
N MET A 612 -12.23 -2.19 -25.59
CA MET A 612 -11.05 -1.35 -25.80
C MET A 612 -11.15 -0.49 -27.07
N GLU A 613 -11.79 -0.99 -28.14
CA GLU A 613 -12.14 -0.19 -29.32
C GLU A 613 -13.06 0.99 -28.95
N SER A 614 -14.11 0.77 -28.14
CA SER A 614 -15.04 1.84 -27.73
C SER A 614 -14.33 2.95 -26.97
N ILE A 615 -13.51 2.56 -25.98
CA ILE A 615 -12.73 3.49 -25.16
C ILE A 615 -11.77 4.29 -26.04
N SER A 616 -11.02 3.63 -26.93
CA SER A 616 -10.05 4.28 -27.81
C SER A 616 -10.70 5.24 -28.80
N ARG A 617 -11.88 4.89 -29.34
CA ARG A 617 -12.67 5.81 -30.19
C ARG A 617 -13.16 7.03 -29.41
N SER A 618 -13.54 6.84 -28.14
CA SER A 618 -13.96 7.96 -27.28
C SER A 618 -12.80 8.86 -26.84
N TRP A 619 -11.57 8.34 -26.82
CA TRP A 619 -10.37 9.10 -26.49
C TRP A 619 -9.86 9.95 -27.66
N LYS A 620 -10.05 9.50 -28.90
CA LYS A 620 -9.74 10.30 -30.08
C LYS A 620 -10.78 11.41 -30.30
N PRO A 621 -10.37 12.61 -30.77
CA PRO A 621 -11.32 13.62 -31.22
C PRO A 621 -12.23 13.09 -32.32
N LYS A 622 -13.49 13.52 -32.30
CA LYS A 622 -14.43 13.27 -33.41
C LYS A 622 -14.01 14.11 -34.61
N ASP A 623 -13.60 13.47 -35.71
CA ASP A 623 -13.42 14.15 -37.00
C ASP A 623 -14.78 14.72 -37.46
N GLU A 624 -14.84 16.02 -37.76
CA GLU A 624 -16.05 16.71 -38.26
C GLU A 624 -16.57 16.17 -39.61
N ALA A 625 -15.87 15.22 -40.24
CA ALA A 625 -16.16 14.74 -41.59
C ALA A 625 -17.10 13.53 -41.69
N ASN A 626 -17.45 12.82 -40.59
CA ASN A 626 -18.24 11.59 -40.65
C ASN A 626 -19.49 11.56 -39.74
N ALA A 627 -20.01 12.71 -39.31
CA ALA A 627 -21.25 12.82 -38.57
C ALA A 627 -22.50 12.70 -39.48
N GLN A 628 -22.70 11.53 -40.09
CA GLN A 628 -24.01 11.13 -40.62
C GLN A 628 -24.28 9.68 -40.25
N GLY A 629 -24.89 9.47 -39.07
CA GLY A 629 -25.47 8.18 -38.68
C GLY A 629 -25.01 7.71 -37.30
N GLY A 630 -25.72 8.12 -36.24
CA GLY A 630 -25.54 7.57 -34.90
C GLY A 630 -26.18 8.42 -33.79
N ASP A 631 -27.48 8.17 -33.56
CA ASP A 631 -28.30 8.42 -32.36
C ASP A 631 -27.82 9.52 -31.36
N GLU A 632 -28.33 10.75 -31.53
CA GLU A 632 -28.07 11.94 -30.70
C GLU A 632 -28.83 11.97 -29.35
N SER A 633 -29.17 10.83 -28.74
CA SER A 633 -30.09 10.81 -27.59
C SER A 633 -29.46 10.95 -26.19
N TYR A 634 -28.13 11.02 -26.04
CA TYR A 634 -27.51 10.94 -24.69
C TYR A 634 -26.75 12.19 -24.18
N MET A 635 -26.54 13.24 -24.98
CA MET A 635 -25.71 14.39 -24.56
C MET A 635 -26.47 15.70 -24.31
N LEU A 636 -27.77 15.78 -24.61
CA LEU A 636 -28.52 17.05 -24.57
C LEU A 636 -29.34 17.29 -23.28
N ALA A 637 -29.35 16.36 -22.32
CA ALA A 637 -30.21 16.48 -21.14
C ALA A 637 -29.60 17.18 -19.91
N ILE A 638 -28.31 17.57 -19.94
CA ILE A 638 -27.61 18.10 -18.74
C ILE A 638 -27.17 19.57 -18.88
N LEU A 639 -27.31 20.18 -20.07
CA LEU A 639 -26.75 21.52 -20.34
C LEU A 639 -27.77 22.66 -20.53
N ASP A 640 -29.08 22.41 -20.42
CA ASP A 640 -30.10 23.42 -20.77
C ASP A 640 -30.70 24.23 -19.60
N ASP A 641 -30.12 24.17 -18.38
CA ASP A 641 -30.74 24.85 -17.22
C ASP A 641 -29.84 25.88 -16.50
N SER A 642 -28.75 26.35 -17.13
CA SER A 642 -27.86 27.34 -16.52
C SER A 642 -27.64 28.65 -17.30
N GLN A 643 -28.31 28.84 -18.44
CA GLN A 643 -28.21 30.10 -19.20
C GLN A 643 -29.50 30.92 -19.17
N LYS A 644 -29.80 31.56 -18.03
CA LYS A 644 -30.52 32.84 -18.04
C LYS A 644 -29.94 33.83 -17.03
N SER A 645 -29.62 35.01 -17.58
CA SER A 645 -29.46 36.32 -16.96
C SER A 645 -28.33 36.51 -15.94
N VAL A 646 -27.27 37.23 -16.33
CA VAL A 646 -26.84 38.47 -15.65
C VAL A 646 -26.20 39.42 -16.67
N GLU A 647 -26.82 40.60 -16.82
CA GLU A 647 -26.33 41.74 -17.59
C GLU A 647 -25.11 42.43 -16.93
N LYS A 648 -24.37 43.15 -17.78
CA LYS A 648 -23.27 44.07 -17.44
C LYS A 648 -23.65 45.05 -16.32
N ALA A 649 -22.86 45.05 -15.23
CA ALA A 649 -22.76 46.17 -14.31
C ALA A 649 -21.28 46.54 -14.09
N GLN A 650 -20.90 47.70 -14.63
CA GLN A 650 -19.71 48.44 -14.19
C GLN A 650 -19.92 48.91 -12.75
N LEU A 651 -18.91 48.83 -11.88
CA LEU A 651 -18.89 49.64 -10.66
C LEU A 651 -17.48 49.99 -10.18
N LYS A 652 -17.40 51.26 -9.76
CA LYS A 652 -16.27 52.05 -9.33
C LYS A 652 -15.66 51.54 -8.01
N VAL A 653 -14.36 51.81 -7.88
CA VAL A 653 -13.55 51.58 -6.68
C VAL A 653 -14.01 52.46 -5.52
N ASP A 654 -14.27 51.85 -4.36
CA ASP A 654 -14.47 52.50 -3.06
C ASP A 654 -13.15 52.43 -2.24
N PRO A 655 -12.56 53.56 -1.79
CA PRO A 655 -11.23 53.58 -1.19
C PRO A 655 -11.19 53.37 0.35
N LYS A 656 -12.18 52.72 0.98
CA LYS A 656 -12.11 52.41 2.42
C LYS A 656 -12.69 51.05 2.80
N LEU A 657 -11.87 50.01 2.74
CA LEU A 657 -12.04 48.79 3.54
C LEU A 657 -10.66 48.26 3.96
N LYS A 658 -10.31 48.54 5.23
CA LYS A 658 -9.21 47.92 5.96
C LYS A 658 -9.75 46.67 6.68
N ALA A 659 -8.99 45.58 6.53
CA ALA A 659 -8.87 44.38 7.35
C ALA A 659 -10.02 43.35 7.38
N LEU A 660 -9.74 42.15 6.86
CA LEU A 660 -10.16 40.84 7.37
C LEU A 660 -8.98 39.85 7.25
N PRO A 661 -8.87 38.83 8.14
CA PRO A 661 -7.67 38.02 8.36
C PRO A 661 -7.67 36.64 7.68
N ASP A 662 -6.45 36.10 7.56
CA ASP A 662 -5.99 34.71 7.44
C ASP A 662 -6.94 33.63 6.92
N SER A 663 -6.71 33.27 5.65
CA SER A 663 -6.92 31.91 5.16
C SER A 663 -5.95 31.61 4.01
N LYS A 664 -4.80 30.98 4.32
CA LYS A 664 -3.99 30.23 3.35
C LYS A 664 -3.49 28.95 4.01
N PRO A 665 -3.60 27.79 3.36
CA PRO A 665 -2.65 26.72 3.60
C PRO A 665 -1.35 27.04 2.83
N LEU A 666 -0.20 26.70 3.42
CA LEU A 666 1.06 26.21 2.80
C LEU A 666 2.31 26.82 3.48
N LEU A 667 3.19 25.92 3.94
CA LEU A 667 4.45 26.06 4.70
C LEU A 667 5.60 26.86 4.00
N TRP A 668 5.31 27.86 3.18
CA TRP A 668 6.36 28.66 2.52
C TRP A 668 6.67 29.93 3.30
N ILE A 669 7.92 30.10 3.73
CA ILE A 669 8.43 31.26 4.46
C ILE A 669 9.14 32.19 3.47
N HIS A 670 8.70 33.45 3.40
CA HIS A 670 9.33 34.46 2.54
C HIS A 670 10.56 35.06 3.22
N ILE A 671 11.71 35.05 2.53
CA ILE A 671 13.00 35.52 3.04
C ILE A 671 13.52 36.65 2.15
N LEU A 672 13.80 37.80 2.78
CA LEU A 672 14.44 38.98 2.18
C LEU A 672 15.79 39.21 2.88
N GLU A 673 16.89 39.13 2.14
CA GLU A 673 18.23 39.41 2.67
C GLU A 673 18.99 40.38 1.76
N ARG A 674 19.48 41.47 2.35
CA ARG A 674 20.24 42.52 1.68
C ARG A 674 21.63 42.59 2.27
N VAL A 675 22.66 42.39 1.44
CA VAL A 675 24.05 42.45 1.90
C VAL A 675 24.75 43.62 1.22
N SER A 676 25.18 44.60 2.02
CA SER A 676 26.06 45.68 1.59
C SER A 676 27.45 45.52 2.22
N ARG A 677 28.49 45.82 1.41
CA ARG A 677 29.92 45.52 1.66
C ARG A 677 30.40 45.61 3.13
N PRO A 678 31.27 44.68 3.55
CA PRO A 678 32.71 45.03 3.61
C PRO A 678 33.64 44.02 2.91
N GLN A 679 34.79 44.53 2.47
CA GLN A 679 35.87 43.85 1.73
C GLN A 679 36.45 42.65 2.50
N SER A 680 36.21 41.41 2.06
CA SER A 680 37.16 40.27 2.26
C SER A 680 36.73 38.90 1.69
N SER A 681 35.67 38.76 0.88
CA SER A 681 35.33 37.44 0.31
C SER A 681 35.07 37.53 -1.20
N PRO A 682 35.81 36.79 -2.05
CA PRO A 682 35.64 36.82 -3.49
C PRO A 682 34.31 36.16 -3.88
N VAL A 683 33.54 36.81 -4.76
CA VAL A 683 32.39 36.20 -5.43
C VAL A 683 32.90 35.57 -6.73
N THR A 684 32.67 34.27 -6.90
CA THR A 684 33.25 33.47 -7.99
C THR A 684 32.19 33.18 -9.06
N LEU A 685 32.49 33.52 -10.31
CA LEU A 685 31.74 33.14 -11.51
C LEU A 685 32.52 32.09 -12.29
N SER A 686 32.07 30.82 -12.28
CA SER A 686 32.69 29.75 -13.04
C SER A 686 31.96 29.47 -14.36
N GLU A 687 32.74 29.28 -15.43
CA GLU A 687 32.30 28.66 -16.68
C GLU A 687 32.72 27.19 -16.65
N GLU A 688 31.78 26.27 -16.90
CA GLU A 688 32.12 24.88 -17.22
C GLU A 688 32.05 24.70 -18.74
N SER A 689 33.22 24.49 -19.35
CA SER A 689 33.31 23.86 -20.66
C SER A 689 33.15 22.34 -20.49
N ALA A 690 32.45 21.72 -21.43
CA ALA A 690 32.05 20.32 -21.39
C ALA A 690 33.24 19.36 -21.63
N SER A 691 34.13 19.18 -20.65
CA SER A 691 35.02 18.01 -20.52
C SER A 691 36.00 18.20 -19.35
N GLY A 692 35.88 17.41 -18.29
CA GLY A 692 36.87 17.36 -17.22
C GLY A 692 36.35 16.65 -15.98
N PHE A 693 36.79 15.41 -15.76
CA PHE A 693 36.68 14.72 -14.48
C PHE A 693 37.41 15.56 -13.43
N ASN A 694 36.68 16.21 -12.53
CA ASN A 694 37.23 16.68 -11.27
C ASN A 694 36.61 15.84 -10.16
N ALA A 695 37.45 15.07 -9.48
CA ALA A 695 37.09 14.37 -8.27
C ALA A 695 36.68 15.41 -7.23
N GLN A 696 35.38 15.54 -6.96
CA GLN A 696 34.90 16.21 -5.75
C GLN A 696 34.77 15.16 -4.66
N VAL A 697 35.83 15.06 -3.85
CA VAL A 697 35.75 14.50 -2.51
C VAL A 697 34.84 15.41 -1.70
N SER A 698 33.63 14.96 -1.36
CA SER A 698 32.70 15.76 -0.55
C SER A 698 33.04 15.63 0.94
N THR A 699 34.17 16.22 1.32
CA THR A 699 34.35 16.81 2.65
C THR A 699 34.60 18.29 2.41
N GLY A 700 33.62 19.14 2.73
CA GLY A 700 33.74 20.60 2.87
C GLY A 700 34.65 21.42 1.92
N LEU A 701 34.02 22.32 1.16
CA LEU A 701 34.59 23.55 0.56
C LEU A 701 35.58 23.47 -0.64
N TRP A 702 35.22 24.24 -1.67
CA TRP A 702 35.96 24.83 -2.81
C TRP A 702 36.12 24.05 -4.13
N SER A 703 35.74 24.68 -5.25
CA SER A 703 36.50 24.65 -6.51
C SER A 703 36.33 25.95 -7.30
N VAL A 704 37.40 26.35 -8.02
CA VAL A 704 37.71 27.70 -8.49
C VAL A 704 37.49 27.85 -10.00
N GLY A 705 36.91 28.99 -10.38
CA GLY A 705 36.98 29.62 -11.70
C GLY A 705 36.31 30.98 -11.57
N ALA A 706 37.03 32.09 -11.73
CA ALA A 706 36.60 33.42 -11.29
C ALA A 706 36.57 34.44 -12.43
N ALA A 707 35.46 35.18 -12.57
CA ALA A 707 35.49 36.60 -12.88
C ALA A 707 35.09 37.35 -11.60
N ASP A 708 35.91 38.33 -11.20
CA ASP A 708 35.81 39.03 -9.93
C ASP A 708 34.70 40.10 -9.99
N ILE A 709 33.58 39.87 -9.29
CA ILE A 709 32.46 40.83 -9.17
C ILE A 709 32.40 41.47 -7.78
N SER A 710 33.55 41.59 -7.12
CA SER A 710 33.76 42.23 -5.81
C SER A 710 33.27 43.69 -5.70
N ASN A 711 32.79 44.30 -6.79
CA ASN A 711 32.32 45.68 -6.82
C ASN A 711 30.80 45.91 -6.80
N LEU A 712 29.95 44.87 -6.74
CA LEU A 712 28.49 44.99 -6.81
C LEU A 712 27.81 44.76 -5.44
N ASP A 713 26.70 45.46 -5.19
CA ASP A 713 25.77 45.14 -4.09
C ASP A 713 24.71 44.15 -4.60
N VAL A 714 24.35 43.16 -3.76
CA VAL A 714 23.42 42.08 -4.13
C VAL A 714 22.27 41.97 -3.13
N GLU A 715 21.04 42.03 -3.62
CA GLU A 715 19.81 41.79 -2.85
C GLU A 715 19.15 40.48 -3.31
N MET A 716 18.75 39.64 -2.34
CA MET A 716 18.17 38.32 -2.61
C MET A 716 16.80 38.17 -1.95
N THR A 717 15.83 37.69 -2.73
CA THR A 717 14.46 37.38 -2.32
C THR A 717 14.13 35.94 -2.66
N MET A 718 13.47 35.19 -1.78
CA MET A 718 13.00 33.83 -2.08
C MET A 718 11.88 33.38 -1.14
N ASP A 719 11.04 32.47 -1.61
CA ASP A 719 10.09 31.72 -0.78
C ASP A 719 10.68 30.34 -0.48
N CYS A 720 10.84 29.96 0.79
CA CYS A 720 11.51 28.73 1.21
C CYS A 720 10.58 27.77 1.96
N MET A 721 10.82 26.47 1.83
CA MET A 721 10.18 25.42 2.64
C MET A 721 11.22 24.38 3.04
N LEU A 722 11.12 23.89 4.28
CA LEU A 722 11.91 22.77 4.78
C LEU A 722 11.18 21.45 4.49
N VAL A 723 11.90 20.46 3.97
CA VAL A 723 11.36 19.13 3.65
C VAL A 723 12.20 18.08 4.36
N ASP A 724 11.66 17.54 5.46
CA ASP A 724 12.30 16.45 6.18
C ASP A 724 12.03 15.10 5.52
N ILE A 725 13.06 14.27 5.43
CA ILE A 725 12.98 12.91 4.91
C ILE A 725 13.37 11.93 5.99
N GLU A 726 12.38 11.20 6.48
CA GLU A 726 12.60 10.08 7.40
C GLU A 726 12.74 8.76 6.62
N ARG A 727 13.88 8.08 6.80
CA ARG A 727 14.14 6.73 6.24
C ARG A 727 14.43 5.72 7.37
N PRO A 728 13.43 5.34 8.17
CA PRO A 728 13.63 4.53 9.37
C PRO A 728 14.13 3.10 9.10
N TRP A 729 14.09 2.64 7.85
CA TRP A 729 14.59 1.33 7.41
C TRP A 729 16.08 1.32 7.03
N LEU A 730 16.72 2.49 6.88
CA LEU A 730 18.13 2.58 6.51
C LEU A 730 18.99 2.48 7.80
N GLN A 731 19.77 1.41 7.96
CA GLN A 731 20.61 1.17 9.14
C GLN A 731 22.09 1.04 8.76
N ALA A 732 23.02 1.48 9.62
CA ALA A 732 24.46 1.41 9.33
C ALA A 732 24.95 -0.03 9.13
N GLY A 733 24.33 -0.99 9.83
CA GLY A 733 24.68 -2.41 9.76
C GLY A 733 24.48 -3.08 8.39
N LEU A 734 23.75 -2.45 7.47
CA LEU A 734 23.63 -2.89 6.07
C LEU A 734 24.90 -2.62 5.23
N PHE A 735 25.79 -1.76 5.74
CA PHE A 735 26.99 -1.29 5.03
C PHE A 735 28.31 -1.64 5.74
N SER A 736 28.22 -2.33 6.88
CA SER A 736 29.36 -2.73 7.71
C SER A 736 29.26 -4.22 8.04
N ASP A 737 29.57 -5.07 7.07
CA ASP A 737 29.82 -6.49 7.31
C ASP A 737 31.35 -6.72 7.21
N LEU A 738 31.96 -7.07 8.34
CA LEU A 738 33.41 -7.32 8.45
C LEU A 738 33.82 -8.67 7.86
N GLU A 739 32.86 -9.56 7.55
CA GLU A 739 33.09 -10.89 6.98
C GLU A 739 32.87 -10.94 5.46
N LEU A 740 32.46 -9.81 4.85
CA LEU A 740 32.16 -9.71 3.44
C LEU A 740 33.46 -9.63 2.61
N ASP A 741 33.76 -10.69 1.86
CA ASP A 741 34.96 -10.79 1.02
C ASP A 741 34.84 -9.85 -0.19
N VAL A 742 35.45 -8.67 -0.08
CA VAL A 742 35.42 -7.62 -1.12
C VAL A 742 36.54 -7.79 -2.13
N ALA A 743 36.24 -7.53 -3.40
CA ALA A 743 37.20 -7.62 -4.49
C ALA A 743 38.47 -6.78 -4.24
N GLN A 744 39.62 -7.27 -4.71
CA GLN A 744 40.93 -6.66 -4.47
C GLN A 744 40.98 -5.18 -4.91
N GLY A 745 41.19 -4.27 -3.95
CA GLY A 745 41.23 -2.81 -4.17
C GLY A 745 40.02 -2.03 -3.64
N PHE A 746 39.00 -2.69 -3.10
CA PHE A 746 37.87 -2.06 -2.41
C PHE A 746 37.99 -2.19 -0.89
N GLY A 747 37.81 -1.09 -0.15
CA GLY A 747 37.77 -1.07 1.31
C GLY A 747 36.40 -0.60 1.80
N LEU A 748 35.71 -1.43 2.59
CA LEU A 748 34.47 -1.03 3.28
C LEU A 748 34.79 -0.14 4.49
N SER A 749 33.92 0.85 4.74
CA SER A 749 34.07 1.82 5.83
C SER A 749 34.22 1.10 7.19
N PRO A 750 35.11 1.57 8.09
CA PRO A 750 35.36 0.91 9.38
C PRO A 750 34.22 1.07 10.41
N GLY A 751 33.06 1.57 10.01
CA GLY A 751 31.92 1.83 10.88
C GLY A 751 31.96 3.20 11.57
N PRO A 752 30.82 3.66 12.10
CA PRO A 752 30.66 4.99 12.70
C PRO A 752 31.51 5.18 13.98
N GLU A 753 31.68 4.14 14.80
CA GLU A 753 32.42 4.21 16.08
C GLU A 753 33.91 4.52 15.88
N LYS A 754 34.58 3.80 14.96
CA LYS A 754 36.00 4.02 14.67
C LYS A 754 36.25 5.40 14.04
N PHE A 755 35.31 5.88 13.22
CA PHE A 755 35.38 7.20 12.61
C PHE A 755 35.22 8.34 13.65
N GLN A 756 34.28 8.18 14.59
CA GLN A 756 34.13 9.11 15.72
C GLN A 756 35.39 9.15 16.59
N ASN A 757 36.01 7.98 16.85
CA ASN A 757 37.26 7.89 17.60
C ASN A 757 38.45 8.52 16.86
N ASP A 758 38.55 8.35 15.54
CA ASP A 758 39.61 8.97 14.73
C ASP A 758 39.44 10.49 14.61
N ILE A 759 38.20 11.01 14.52
CA ILE A 759 37.90 12.45 14.60
C ILE A 759 38.25 13.00 15.99
N ALA A 760 37.83 12.33 17.06
CA ALA A 760 38.15 12.73 18.43
C ALA A 760 39.66 12.70 18.71
N ALA A 761 40.40 11.79 18.06
CA ALA A 761 41.86 11.68 18.13
C ALA A 761 42.60 12.57 17.10
N ASN A 762 41.88 13.34 16.28
CA ASN A 762 42.41 14.22 15.23
C ASN A 762 43.33 13.49 14.22
N LYS A 763 43.03 12.22 13.93
CA LYS A 763 43.77 11.41 12.95
C LYS A 763 43.24 11.68 11.53
N PRO A 764 44.12 11.68 10.52
CA PRO A 764 43.68 11.81 9.12
C PRO A 764 42.85 10.59 8.71
N VAL A 765 41.77 10.84 7.96
CA VAL A 765 40.88 9.81 7.43
C VAL A 765 41.63 9.01 6.35
N ASP A 766 41.66 7.69 6.49
CA ASP A 766 42.33 6.77 5.56
C ASP A 766 41.60 6.77 4.20
N GLU A 767 42.31 7.18 3.14
CA GLU A 767 41.76 7.42 1.79
C GLU A 767 41.24 6.17 1.08
N LYS A 768 41.42 4.97 1.67
CA LYS A 768 40.95 3.71 1.09
C LYS A 768 39.44 3.45 1.26
N TYR A 769 38.73 4.27 2.04
CA TYR A 769 37.30 4.11 2.32
C TYR A 769 36.47 5.14 1.54
N ASN A 770 35.98 4.76 0.35
CA ASN A 770 35.39 5.69 -0.62
C ASN A 770 33.86 5.84 -0.55
N GLN A 771 33.18 5.15 0.37
CA GLN A 771 31.72 5.24 0.56
C GLN A 771 31.39 5.35 2.05
N PHE A 772 30.66 6.40 2.43
CA PHE A 772 30.20 6.65 3.80
C PHE A 772 28.71 6.34 3.93
N CYS A 773 28.34 5.81 5.09
CA CYS A 773 26.98 5.45 5.43
C CYS A 773 26.21 6.67 5.98
N SER A 774 25.98 7.69 5.15
CA SER A 774 25.19 8.88 5.50
C SER A 774 24.08 9.12 4.49
N TYR A 775 22.99 9.76 4.92
CA TYR A 775 21.86 10.10 4.03
C TYR A 775 21.35 11.52 4.31
N PRO A 776 20.82 12.22 3.29
CA PRO A 776 20.21 13.53 3.50
C PRO A 776 18.90 13.37 4.30
N SER A 777 18.84 14.00 5.48
CA SER A 777 17.70 13.98 6.40
C SER A 777 16.74 15.16 6.20
N THR A 778 17.22 16.29 5.68
CA THR A 778 16.40 17.48 5.44
C THR A 778 16.82 18.21 4.17
N PHE A 779 15.86 18.67 3.37
CA PHE A 779 16.07 19.54 2.21
C PHE A 779 15.51 20.94 2.45
N VAL A 780 16.19 21.98 1.97
CA VAL A 780 15.64 23.33 1.87
C VAL A 780 15.27 23.59 0.42
N VAL A 781 13.98 23.79 0.15
CA VAL A 781 13.44 24.04 -1.18
C VAL A 781 13.07 25.51 -1.29
N ALA A 782 13.60 26.23 -2.27
CA ALA A 782 13.28 27.64 -2.52
C ALA A 782 12.57 27.82 -3.87
N SER A 783 11.59 28.71 -3.92
CA SER A 783 10.89 29.15 -5.12
C SER A 783 10.86 30.68 -5.18
N SER A 784 10.46 31.26 -6.31
CA SER A 784 10.39 32.72 -6.50
C SER A 784 11.71 33.46 -6.20
N VAL A 785 12.86 32.86 -6.53
CA VAL A 785 14.17 33.41 -6.20
C VAL A 785 14.48 34.62 -7.09
N GLY A 786 14.60 35.80 -6.49
CA GLY A 786 15.00 37.06 -7.12
C GLY A 786 16.39 37.49 -6.66
N LEU A 787 17.28 37.77 -7.61
CA LEU A 787 18.60 38.36 -7.36
C LEU A 787 18.69 39.71 -8.05
N GLU A 788 19.01 40.77 -7.30
CA GLU A 788 19.19 42.12 -7.82
C GLU A 788 20.61 42.59 -7.57
N PHE A 789 21.32 42.95 -8.64
CA PHE A 789 22.68 43.46 -8.62
C PHE A 789 22.64 44.97 -8.88
N THR A 790 23.22 45.77 -7.99
CA THR A 790 23.31 47.24 -8.14
C THR A 790 24.76 47.72 -8.09
N GLY A 791 25.18 48.55 -9.05
CA GLY A 791 26.58 49.03 -9.21
C GLY A 791 27.03 49.09 -10.68
N ASP A 792 28.34 48.95 -10.96
CA ASP A 792 28.88 48.88 -12.33
C ASP A 792 28.66 47.50 -12.97
N THR A 793 27.53 47.35 -13.68
CA THR A 793 27.05 46.09 -14.28
C THR A 793 27.54 45.88 -15.72
N SER A 794 28.37 46.77 -16.25
CA SER A 794 28.84 46.78 -17.65
C SER A 794 29.46 45.44 -18.10
N HIS A 795 30.10 44.72 -17.18
CA HIS A 795 30.73 43.43 -17.47
C HIS A 795 29.73 42.26 -17.51
N LEU A 796 28.64 42.33 -16.74
CA LEU A 796 27.54 41.36 -16.80
C LEU A 796 26.69 41.57 -18.04
N GLU A 797 26.41 42.83 -18.40
CA GLU A 797 25.66 43.21 -19.59
C GLU A 797 26.39 42.82 -20.88
N SER A 798 27.69 43.11 -20.99
CA SER A 798 28.50 42.71 -22.16
C SER A 798 28.67 41.19 -22.32
N LYS A 799 28.73 40.42 -21.21
CA LYS A 799 28.73 38.95 -21.26
C LYS A 799 27.36 38.37 -21.62
N LEU A 800 26.27 39.03 -21.21
CA LEU A 800 24.91 38.66 -21.61
C LEU A 800 24.66 38.93 -23.11
N GLU A 801 25.26 39.99 -23.66
CA GLU A 801 25.16 40.39 -25.07
C GLU A 801 26.10 39.60 -25.99
N ALA A 802 27.28 39.18 -25.53
CA ALA A 802 28.25 38.41 -26.30
C ALA A 802 27.85 36.93 -26.53
N SER A 803 26.87 36.42 -25.79
CA SER A 803 26.38 35.04 -25.85
C SER A 803 25.32 34.84 -26.93
N ARG A 804 25.67 34.15 -28.03
CA ARG A 804 24.71 33.71 -29.07
C ARG A 804 24.31 32.22 -28.99
N THR A 805 24.72 31.51 -27.94
CA THR A 805 24.36 30.10 -27.69
C THR A 805 24.33 29.86 -26.19
N GLU A 806 23.39 29.03 -25.74
CA GLU A 806 23.01 28.80 -24.33
C GLU A 806 24.19 28.79 -23.36
N ILE A 807 24.22 29.72 -22.41
CA ILE A 807 25.14 29.69 -21.28
C ILE A 807 24.38 29.23 -20.04
N ASN A 808 24.87 28.17 -19.40
CA ASN A 808 24.56 27.85 -18.01
C ASN A 808 25.37 28.80 -17.12
N VAL A 809 24.74 29.88 -16.64
CA VAL A 809 25.41 30.78 -15.69
C VAL A 809 25.10 30.27 -14.28
N LYS A 810 26.11 29.71 -13.62
CA LYS A 810 26.08 29.44 -12.17
C LYS A 810 26.42 30.74 -11.45
N ILE A 811 25.48 31.26 -10.67
CA ILE A 811 25.71 32.40 -9.79
C ILE A 811 25.69 31.85 -8.36
N GLY A 812 26.81 31.96 -7.65
CA GLY A 812 26.94 31.55 -6.26
C GLY A 812 27.23 32.75 -5.37
N TYR A 813 26.53 32.85 -4.24
CA TYR A 813 26.85 33.79 -3.18
C TYR A 813 26.85 33.05 -1.84
N ARG A 814 28.02 32.94 -1.20
CA ARG A 814 28.25 32.14 0.02
C ARG A 814 27.82 30.67 -0.24
N PRO A 815 27.14 29.89 0.64
CA PRO A 815 26.90 28.48 0.37
C PRO A 815 25.70 28.20 -0.56
N ILE A 816 25.08 29.25 -1.11
CA ILE A 816 23.90 29.15 -2.00
C ILE A 816 24.38 29.21 -3.44
N PHE A 817 24.05 28.17 -4.21
CA PHE A 817 24.35 28.06 -5.63
C PHE A 817 23.06 27.99 -6.44
N THR A 818 22.96 28.79 -7.50
CA THR A 818 21.84 28.70 -8.45
C THR A 818 22.41 28.50 -9.85
N SER A 819 21.93 27.48 -10.57
CA SER A 819 22.22 27.28 -11.98
C SER A 819 20.98 27.58 -12.82
N GLY A 820 21.13 28.35 -13.89
CA GLY A 820 20.08 28.51 -14.90
C GLY A 820 20.64 28.60 -16.32
N SER A 821 20.02 27.87 -17.24
CA SER A 821 20.22 27.96 -18.69
C SER A 821 19.24 28.94 -19.33
N ARG A 822 19.67 29.65 -20.37
CA ARG A 822 18.81 30.48 -21.22
C ARG A 822 18.45 29.72 -22.49
N SER A 823 17.17 29.38 -22.68
CA SER A 823 16.63 28.94 -23.98
C SER A 823 15.92 30.10 -24.66
N GLN A 824 16.33 30.46 -25.89
CA GLN A 824 15.52 31.34 -26.76
C GLN A 824 14.47 30.50 -27.49
N SER A 825 13.39 30.14 -26.81
CA SER A 825 12.12 29.84 -27.49
C SER A 825 11.01 30.61 -26.80
N LYS A 826 10.18 31.29 -27.59
CA LYS A 826 9.13 32.16 -27.09
C LYS A 826 8.07 31.34 -26.36
N ASN A 827 7.72 31.81 -25.16
CA ASN A 827 6.68 31.36 -24.23
C ASN A 827 6.98 30.10 -23.38
N SER A 828 7.41 30.37 -22.14
CA SER A 828 7.25 29.59 -20.89
C SER A 828 8.53 29.38 -20.05
N ALA A 829 9.64 30.04 -20.38
CA ALA A 829 10.84 30.00 -19.53
C ALA A 829 10.58 30.67 -18.15
N LYS A 830 10.57 29.85 -17.09
CA LYS A 830 10.40 30.26 -15.67
C LYS A 830 11.60 31.01 -15.07
N THR A 831 12.51 31.54 -15.90
CA THR A 831 13.70 32.30 -15.50
C THR A 831 13.89 33.50 -16.41
N SER A 832 13.88 34.72 -15.85
CA SER A 832 14.09 35.97 -16.61
C SER A 832 15.26 36.79 -16.06
N ALA A 833 15.92 37.56 -16.92
CA ALA A 833 16.94 38.54 -16.54
C ALA A 833 16.63 39.86 -17.24
N GLU A 834 16.52 40.95 -16.49
CA GLU A 834 16.11 42.27 -16.98
C GLU A 834 17.07 43.35 -16.43
N ALA A 835 17.44 44.31 -17.28
CA ALA A 835 18.19 45.49 -16.86
C ALA A 835 17.24 46.49 -16.19
N ILE A 836 17.64 47.03 -15.04
CA ILE A 836 16.91 48.05 -14.27
C ILE A 836 17.75 49.33 -14.20
N ALA A 837 17.12 50.47 -13.89
CA ALA A 837 17.80 51.79 -13.92
C ALA A 837 19.04 51.90 -13.00
N THR A 838 19.21 50.97 -12.06
CA THR A 838 20.30 50.92 -11.06
C THR A 838 21.18 49.67 -11.17
N GLY A 839 20.97 48.79 -12.17
CA GLY A 839 21.73 47.54 -12.35
C GLY A 839 20.94 46.42 -13.08
N MET A 840 21.02 45.17 -12.61
CA MET A 840 20.40 43.99 -13.28
C MET A 840 19.62 43.13 -12.28
N ARG A 841 18.41 42.66 -12.66
CA ARG A 841 17.58 41.75 -11.86
C ARG A 841 17.37 40.41 -12.57
N LYS A 842 17.54 39.29 -11.86
CA LYS A 842 17.27 37.93 -12.33
C LYS A 842 16.20 37.28 -11.45
N SER A 843 15.18 36.68 -12.05
CA SER A 843 14.07 36.03 -11.34
C SER A 843 13.90 34.57 -11.78
N MET A 844 13.60 33.69 -10.84
CA MET A 844 13.38 32.25 -11.05
C MET A 844 12.10 31.81 -10.33
N GLN A 845 11.12 31.33 -11.08
CA GLN A 845 9.81 30.95 -10.55
C GLN A 845 9.65 29.45 -10.22
N ALA A 846 10.60 28.60 -10.62
CA ALA A 846 10.54 27.17 -10.35
C ALA A 846 11.14 26.83 -8.97
N PRO A 847 10.51 25.94 -8.17
CA PRO A 847 11.08 25.46 -6.92
C PRO A 847 12.37 24.65 -7.19
N GLN A 848 13.41 24.87 -6.36
CA GLN A 848 14.73 24.24 -6.44
C GLN A 848 15.20 23.86 -5.03
N ILE A 849 15.90 22.73 -4.89
CA ILE A 849 16.59 22.40 -3.65
C ILE A 849 17.85 23.26 -3.58
N ILE A 850 17.94 24.13 -2.58
CA ILE A 850 19.07 25.04 -2.38
C ILE A 850 20.00 24.59 -1.25
N ALA A 851 19.59 23.62 -0.43
CA ALA A 851 20.39 23.05 0.65
C ALA A 851 19.89 21.67 1.09
N TRP A 852 20.75 20.92 1.80
CA TRP A 852 20.35 19.75 2.58
C TRP A 852 21.22 19.54 3.81
N VAL A 853 20.67 18.83 4.80
CA VAL A 853 21.37 18.31 5.98
C VAL A 853 21.54 16.81 5.78
N SER A 854 22.72 16.28 6.07
CA SER A 854 22.99 14.83 6.03
C SER A 854 23.33 14.30 7.42
N GLU A 855 22.70 13.19 7.79
CA GLU A 855 22.95 12.48 9.05
C GLU A 855 23.76 11.20 8.80
N LEU A 856 24.65 10.86 9.74
CA LEU A 856 25.33 9.58 9.78
C LEU A 856 24.35 8.50 10.26
N LEU A 857 24.36 7.33 9.61
CA LEU A 857 23.49 6.24 10.01
C LEU A 857 23.81 5.78 11.45
N PRO A 858 22.81 5.62 12.33
CA PRO A 858 23.01 5.12 13.67
C PRO A 858 23.43 3.64 13.64
N GLU A 859 24.29 3.26 14.59
CA GLU A 859 24.76 1.88 14.76
C GLU A 859 23.71 1.04 15.49
N ARG A 860 23.65 -0.26 15.19
CA ARG A 860 22.75 -1.20 15.87
C ARG A 860 23.24 -1.40 17.31
N PRO A 861 22.39 -1.34 18.35
CA PRO A 861 22.79 -1.75 19.69
C PRO A 861 23.17 -3.23 19.66
N MET A 862 24.45 -3.56 19.85
CA MET A 862 24.89 -4.95 19.99
C MET A 862 24.85 -5.36 21.46
N ALA A 863 24.30 -6.54 21.73
CA ALA A 863 24.29 -7.13 23.06
C ALA A 863 25.69 -7.64 23.43
N GLY A 864 26.41 -6.88 24.25
CA GLY A 864 27.69 -7.25 24.86
C GLY A 864 27.80 -6.65 26.27
N PRO A 865 28.68 -7.18 27.15
CA PRO A 865 28.74 -6.77 28.54
C PRO A 865 29.16 -5.30 28.65
N LEU A 866 28.42 -4.54 29.47
CA LEU A 866 28.61 -3.13 29.79
C LEU A 866 30.08 -2.80 30.09
N LEU A 867 30.82 -2.33 29.08
CA LEU A 867 32.00 -1.49 29.28
C LEU A 867 31.52 -0.04 29.35
N GLU A 868 31.96 0.65 30.38
CA GLU A 868 31.57 2.02 30.73
C GLU A 868 31.51 2.94 29.51
N GLN A 869 30.33 3.52 29.25
CA GLN A 869 30.22 4.60 28.27
C GLN A 869 31.15 5.75 28.68
N PRO A 870 32.01 6.27 27.79
CA PRO A 870 32.80 7.45 28.11
C PRO A 870 31.85 8.63 28.30
N LYS A 871 31.98 9.30 29.45
CA LYS A 871 31.27 10.53 29.79
C LYS A 871 31.38 11.52 28.63
N LEU A 872 30.24 12.04 28.16
CA LEU A 872 30.15 13.23 27.33
C LEU A 872 31.03 14.33 27.93
N VAL A 873 32.11 14.69 27.23
CA VAL A 873 32.97 15.83 27.56
C VAL A 873 32.19 17.11 27.24
N PRO A 874 32.16 18.12 28.13
CA PRO A 874 31.53 19.40 27.84
C PRO A 874 32.31 20.15 26.74
N GLU A 875 31.58 20.68 25.77
CA GLU A 875 31.97 21.72 24.80
C GLU A 875 33.48 21.92 24.59
N ALA A 876 34.08 21.13 23.71
CA ALA A 876 35.33 21.53 23.07
C ALA A 876 35.01 22.57 22.00
N LYS A 877 35.38 23.83 22.27
CA LYS A 877 35.44 24.90 21.25
C LYS A 877 36.39 24.48 20.13
N ALA A 878 35.84 24.02 19.02
CA ALA A 878 36.56 23.94 17.75
C ALA A 878 36.69 25.36 17.18
N GLY A 879 37.79 26.02 17.53
CA GLY A 879 38.25 27.20 16.82
C GLY A 879 38.88 26.82 15.48
N SER A 880 38.63 27.68 14.49
CA SER A 880 39.36 27.84 13.22
C SER A 880 39.35 26.70 12.19
N VAL A 881 38.17 26.21 11.79
CA VAL A 881 37.84 25.91 10.39
C VAL A 881 36.32 25.96 10.33
N LEU A 882 35.70 26.98 9.70
CA LEU A 882 34.29 27.07 9.25
C LEU A 882 33.75 28.51 9.34
N ASP A 883 34.32 29.45 8.56
CA ASP A 883 33.69 30.77 8.34
C ASP A 883 32.43 30.70 7.43
N GLY A 884 32.08 29.52 6.91
CA GLY A 884 30.88 29.27 6.11
C GLY A 884 29.63 28.82 6.90
N CYS A 885 29.77 28.39 8.16
CA CYS A 885 28.66 27.84 8.94
C CYS A 885 27.75 28.89 9.61
N PHE A 886 28.17 30.16 9.70
CA PHE A 886 27.37 31.19 10.35
C PHE A 886 26.10 31.57 9.56
N ALA A 887 26.12 31.50 8.22
CA ALA A 887 24.97 31.87 7.39
C ALA A 887 23.83 30.84 7.40
N TRP A 888 24.15 29.54 7.46
CA TRP A 888 23.16 28.47 7.53
C TRP A 888 22.44 28.41 8.87
N LYS A 889 23.17 28.71 9.95
CA LYS A 889 22.61 28.71 11.29
C LYS A 889 21.56 29.80 11.46
N ASP A 890 21.81 30.99 10.92
CA ASP A 890 20.83 32.10 10.92
C ASP A 890 19.59 31.80 10.04
N LEU A 891 19.77 31.11 8.90
CA LEU A 891 18.66 30.73 8.02
C LEU A 891 17.78 29.63 8.65
N LEU A 892 18.40 28.58 9.20
CA LEU A 892 17.72 27.50 9.91
C LEU A 892 17.04 28.01 11.19
N CYS A 893 17.70 28.88 11.96
CA CYS A 893 17.08 29.53 13.12
C CYS A 893 15.86 30.39 12.74
N LYS A 894 15.88 31.09 11.60
CA LYS A 894 14.73 31.87 11.11
C LYS A 894 13.57 30.99 10.63
N LEU A 895 13.88 29.81 10.07
CA LEU A 895 12.89 28.82 9.62
C LEU A 895 12.31 27.98 10.77
N GLU A 896 13.07 27.74 11.85
CA GLU A 896 12.58 27.07 13.07
C GLU A 896 11.73 27.98 13.97
N TYR A 897 11.87 29.32 13.83
CA TYR A 897 11.11 30.31 14.63
C TYR A 897 9.77 30.76 14.00
N ALA A 898 9.54 30.51 12.71
CA ALA A 898 8.36 30.92 11.95
C ALA A 898 7.40 29.74 11.76
#